data_AF-A0A2G8JEQ7-F1
#
_entry.id   AF-A0A2G8JEQ7-F1
#
_cell.length_a   1.000
_cell.length_b   1.000
_cell.length_c   1.000
_cell.angle_alpha   90.00
_cell.angle_beta   90.00
_cell.angle_gamma   90.00
#
_symmetry.space_group_name_H-M   'P 1'
#
loop_
_entity.id
_entity.type
_entity.pdbx_description
1 polymer ?
#
loop_
_entity_poly.entity_id
_entity_poly.type
_entity_poly.pdbx_seq_one_letter_code
_entity_poly.pdbx_strand_id
1 'polypeptide(L)'
;MVMGEMTECAKEIQKYKSIIDAVSKKPLKTEILEDVMTENQRESFQAYKNYCTTDVIVVWLCLSDERGWMIGANERVNDFREGNEYDYREHQGVEMEQVKDGEHDFEGEEENEMDDVEDEELERRFIDDEDDFLQSLGSLAEHTPENVTVSLHRMKMRLSRQNGWTTKVSKKSRKIDRVILKKLAEPDHMTQEEATNITDIWSLDEKQRWRLYRFWVQIYIRKIHQKLRQLFVEYDRKAAILKELRVDDDFEALRNQDVIGITTTGAAKYNKLLRKVGPPIIVVEEAAEILEAHVITSLSEHTQHLILIGDHQQLRPNPTVFKLCKDYKLDVSLFERLMRNGIPCHRLSLQHRMRPEISHILKIHSDFYPGLLDHEMVNKYDNILGVSKNLYFIEHNIQEIHDEENKSRSNLHEARFLTSLCKYLLQQGYSPFQITILTAYKGQVFIFKQIMDKKTFEGVRVCPVDNFQGEENDIILLSFVRSNVEGNIGFLKVSNRICVALSRAKKGLYCIGNFTLMSQESKVWTAITSDLQKRNLIGPSLKLFCRNHPTRPLEVSASEDFKGAPDGGCQLPCTARLDCGHTCQMKCHPSDKEHRDILCKRPCERDVCGLQHPCPLLCFQQCHENCQELVQKLLPCSHKQWVQCFQKTGDVNCRSKCNRLLPCGHQCKNRCGQDCSTFCTKMILKTFHPCGHKSEVQCSEISCPEECKVLLKCEHRCQGTCGKCENGKYHLRCTQKCKRILLCGHTCNQMCSRSCPPCSRPCENRCRHNKCQKTCGESCAVCKEECKWICSHKVCYKACGDECDRGPCNLPCKKRLRCGHPCIGLCGERCPTLCRHCNKADVTTILFGYEDEPRARFILLEDCNHIVEVRAMDRLMKESEDSEEQEIKLPECPWCKTPVRYNKRYNNRIKALRKDLEQVKKTIKGDPTNIAEERRTLLARVKRMQSLYEMEELDLHDELFSSMFKRNRIQGFESGSKEFFRNIIRRLDFQYTLSLDDLSSIKALLDMTDKIKTLNERKANDFKNISISLIEDSEYENNFKLNRRLLEKKIKESHDLTEQEIEDWGREYSRCKHSLSLLYVVGVFLSSKVNSSELEREMKMVKEVDRLLSDGFPFENEKEERVRKLLNDLKSINPLLLKLGISEKEREMIVKAMAFSRGHWFKCPKGHVYAIGECGGASEQSRCPECNAPIGGVSHRLEEGNEVATEMDGARFGAYSEAANLLFEGLNLDDDLW
;
A
#
# COMPACT_ATOMS: atom_id res chain seq x y z
N MET A 1 -32.91 19.53 2.28
CA MET A 1 -33.08 20.96 1.92
C MET A 1 -31.87 21.78 2.38
N VAL A 2 -31.77 22.14 3.67
CA VAL A 2 -30.72 23.03 4.24
C VAL A 2 -29.28 22.73 3.77
N MET A 3 -28.85 21.46 3.72
CA MET A 3 -27.49 21.12 3.22
C MET A 3 -27.22 21.57 1.78
N GLY A 4 -28.24 21.55 0.91
CA GLY A 4 -28.12 22.02 -0.49
C GLY A 4 -27.94 23.53 -0.55
N GLU A 5 -28.72 24.27 0.25
CA GLU A 5 -28.59 25.72 0.38
C GLU A 5 -27.24 26.14 0.99
N MET A 6 -26.71 25.38 1.95
CA MET A 6 -25.35 25.59 2.47
C MET A 6 -24.29 25.35 1.39
N THR A 7 -24.47 24.31 0.57
CA THR A 7 -23.57 24.01 -0.55
C THR A 7 -23.59 25.13 -1.60
N GLU A 8 -24.74 25.78 -1.82
CA GLU A 8 -24.87 26.94 -2.71
C GLU A 8 -24.18 28.18 -2.13
N CYS A 9 -24.41 28.52 -0.85
CA CYS A 9 -23.68 29.59 -0.17
C CYS A 9 -22.16 29.35 -0.20
N ALA A 10 -21.70 28.11 0.04
CA ALA A 10 -20.29 27.73 -0.01
C ALA A 10 -19.68 27.89 -1.42
N LYS A 11 -20.42 27.53 -2.47
CA LYS A 11 -20.00 27.75 -3.88
C LYS A 11 -19.83 29.24 -4.19
N GLU A 12 -20.77 30.10 -3.80
CA GLU A 12 -20.62 31.55 -3.99
C GLU A 12 -19.45 32.12 -3.16
N ILE A 13 -19.28 31.69 -1.90
CA ILE A 13 -18.12 32.08 -1.07
C ILE A 13 -16.80 31.71 -1.76
N GLN A 14 -16.69 30.48 -2.28
CA GLN A 14 -15.48 30.01 -2.96
C GLN A 14 -15.22 30.77 -4.26
N LYS A 15 -16.26 31.04 -5.06
CA LYS A 15 -16.22 31.90 -6.25
C LYS A 15 -15.71 33.30 -5.93
N TYR A 16 -16.24 33.97 -4.89
CA TYR A 16 -15.77 35.30 -4.49
C TYR A 16 -14.34 35.30 -3.90
N LYS A 17 -13.94 34.25 -3.17
CA LYS A 17 -12.52 34.04 -2.79
C LYS A 17 -11.61 33.94 -4.02
N SER A 18 -11.95 33.06 -4.98
CA SER A 18 -11.19 32.88 -6.23
C SER A 18 -11.09 34.15 -7.07
N ILE A 19 -12.10 35.04 -7.01
CA ILE A 19 -12.03 36.37 -7.66
C ILE A 19 -10.99 37.27 -6.97
N ILE A 20 -10.99 37.39 -5.64
CA ILE A 20 -9.97 38.16 -4.90
C ILE A 20 -8.56 37.62 -5.20
N ASP A 21 -8.44 36.30 -5.21
CA ASP A 21 -7.19 35.59 -5.51
C ASP A 21 -6.70 35.83 -6.95
N ALA A 22 -7.61 36.02 -7.91
CA ALA A 22 -7.28 36.34 -9.29
C ALA A 22 -6.87 37.82 -9.48
N VAL A 23 -7.55 38.75 -8.78
CA VAL A 23 -7.26 40.20 -8.79
C VAL A 23 -5.83 40.50 -8.32
N SER A 24 -5.31 39.75 -7.36
CA SER A 24 -3.92 39.91 -6.90
C SER A 24 -2.85 39.46 -7.92
N LYS A 25 -3.24 38.72 -8.97
CA LYS A 25 -2.33 38.02 -9.90
C LYS A 25 -2.38 38.56 -11.33
N LYS A 26 -3.48 39.18 -11.76
CA LYS A 26 -3.69 39.69 -13.13
C LYS A 26 -4.65 40.92 -13.13
N PRO A 27 -4.62 41.77 -14.16
CA PRO A 27 -5.63 42.81 -14.35
C PRO A 27 -7.03 42.23 -14.54
N LEU A 28 -8.04 42.92 -14.00
CA LEU A 28 -9.46 42.66 -14.28
C LEU A 28 -9.81 43.10 -15.72
N LYS A 29 -10.80 42.44 -16.33
CA LYS A 29 -11.36 42.89 -17.63
C LYS A 29 -12.06 44.25 -17.51
N THR A 30 -12.08 45.06 -18.57
CA THR A 30 -12.80 46.36 -18.56
C THR A 30 -14.24 46.22 -18.07
N GLU A 31 -14.96 45.18 -18.50
CA GLU A 31 -16.39 44.95 -18.21
C GLU A 31 -16.73 44.83 -16.71
N ILE A 32 -15.77 44.36 -15.90
CA ILE A 32 -15.93 44.26 -14.45
C ILE A 32 -15.62 45.59 -13.75
N LEU A 33 -14.82 46.44 -14.41
CA LEU A 33 -14.46 47.77 -13.94
C LEU A 33 -15.48 48.83 -14.38
N GLU A 34 -16.22 48.62 -15.49
CA GLU A 34 -17.36 49.46 -15.88
C GLU A 34 -18.33 49.64 -14.69
N ASP A 35 -18.52 48.59 -13.88
CA ASP A 35 -19.34 48.52 -12.66
C ASP A 35 -18.85 49.39 -11.47
N VAL A 36 -17.69 50.04 -11.60
CA VAL A 36 -17.07 50.95 -10.60
C VAL A 36 -16.50 52.25 -11.22
N MET A 37 -16.63 52.44 -12.54
CA MET A 37 -16.35 53.70 -13.24
C MET A 37 -17.49 54.71 -13.10
N THR A 38 -17.21 56.00 -13.28
CA THR A 38 -18.27 57.01 -13.51
C THR A 38 -18.83 56.92 -14.93
N GLU A 39 -19.93 57.64 -15.21
CA GLU A 39 -20.62 57.61 -16.50
C GLU A 39 -19.72 58.10 -17.65
N ASN A 40 -19.18 59.32 -17.54
CA ASN A 40 -18.18 59.88 -18.47
C ASN A 40 -16.96 58.95 -18.66
N GLN A 41 -16.53 58.27 -17.59
CA GLN A 41 -15.42 57.32 -17.64
C GLN A 41 -15.77 56.08 -18.47
N ARG A 42 -16.97 55.55 -18.28
CA ARG A 42 -17.48 54.41 -19.04
C ARG A 42 -17.64 54.74 -20.53
N GLU A 43 -18.19 55.91 -20.85
CA GLU A 43 -18.33 56.39 -22.23
C GLU A 43 -16.97 56.51 -22.95
N SER A 44 -15.96 57.09 -22.28
CA SER A 44 -14.59 57.23 -22.80
C SER A 44 -13.88 55.89 -23.06
N PHE A 45 -14.20 54.83 -22.30
CA PHE A 45 -13.78 53.46 -22.61
C PHE A 45 -14.60 52.84 -23.75
N GLN A 46 -15.92 53.00 -23.74
CA GLN A 46 -16.82 52.40 -24.74
C GLN A 46 -16.58 52.97 -26.15
N ALA A 47 -16.26 54.26 -26.27
CA ALA A 47 -15.85 54.89 -27.54
C ALA A 47 -14.63 54.19 -28.18
N TYR A 48 -13.70 53.69 -27.37
CA TYR A 48 -12.51 52.93 -27.84
C TYR A 48 -12.74 51.42 -27.98
N LYS A 49 -13.78 50.86 -27.35
CA LYS A 49 -14.12 49.42 -27.36
C LYS A 49 -14.39 48.88 -28.77
N ASN A 50 -14.78 49.75 -29.71
CA ASN A 50 -15.00 49.43 -31.13
C ASN A 50 -13.71 49.39 -31.99
N TYR A 51 -12.55 49.83 -31.46
CA TYR A 51 -11.33 50.05 -32.26
C TYR A 51 -10.14 49.14 -31.89
N CYS A 52 -10.28 48.21 -30.94
CA CYS A 52 -9.21 47.31 -30.52
C CYS A 52 -9.66 45.84 -30.46
N THR A 53 -8.73 44.91 -30.73
CA THR A 53 -8.94 43.45 -30.61
C THR A 53 -8.46 42.87 -29.28
N THR A 54 -7.93 43.71 -28.38
CA THR A 54 -7.54 43.35 -27.02
C THR A 54 -8.33 44.18 -26.00
N ASP A 55 -8.45 43.66 -24.78
CA ASP A 55 -9.19 44.30 -23.68
C ASP A 55 -8.64 45.72 -23.43
N VAL A 56 -9.50 46.74 -23.50
CA VAL A 56 -9.10 48.16 -23.59
C VAL A 56 -8.23 48.57 -22.40
N ILE A 57 -8.44 47.95 -21.23
CA ILE A 57 -7.63 48.15 -20.03
C ILE A 57 -6.15 47.80 -20.22
N VAL A 58 -5.81 46.82 -21.07
CA VAL A 58 -4.42 46.40 -21.35
C VAL A 58 -3.69 47.44 -22.20
N VAL A 59 -4.39 47.98 -23.21
CA VAL A 59 -3.85 49.05 -24.07
C VAL A 59 -3.68 50.34 -23.24
N TRP A 60 -4.69 50.69 -22.46
CA TRP A 60 -4.67 51.90 -21.62
C TRP A 60 -3.58 51.87 -20.54
N LEU A 61 -3.36 50.74 -19.88
CA LEU A 61 -2.26 50.53 -18.92
C LEU A 61 -0.87 50.31 -19.59
N CYS A 62 -0.75 50.51 -20.91
CA CYS A 62 0.50 50.34 -21.68
C CYS A 62 1.13 48.93 -21.59
N LEU A 63 0.30 47.89 -21.46
CA LEU A 63 0.74 46.49 -21.30
C LEU A 63 0.88 45.72 -22.64
N SER A 64 0.62 46.36 -23.79
CA SER A 64 0.85 45.81 -25.13
C SER A 64 1.76 46.73 -25.98
N ASP A 65 2.50 46.13 -26.91
CA ASP A 65 3.41 46.84 -27.84
C ASP A 65 2.68 47.55 -29.00
N GLU A 66 1.35 47.74 -28.94
CA GLU A 66 0.53 48.34 -30.02
C GLU A 66 0.63 49.88 -30.10
N ARG A 67 1.83 50.44 -29.86
CA ARG A 67 2.16 51.87 -30.01
C ARG A 67 2.31 52.25 -31.50
N GLY A 68 1.25 52.06 -32.28
CA GLY A 68 1.23 52.32 -33.74
C GLY A 68 0.40 53.53 -34.19
N TRP A 69 -0.59 53.97 -33.41
CA TRP A 69 -1.69 54.81 -33.93
C TRP A 69 -1.99 56.12 -33.16
N MET A 70 -1.10 56.58 -32.28
CA MET A 70 -1.22 57.92 -31.66
C MET A 70 0.13 58.66 -31.53
N ILE A 71 0.62 59.18 -32.67
CA ILE A 71 1.42 60.42 -32.71
C ILE A 71 0.86 61.23 -33.89
N GLY A 72 0.17 62.34 -33.61
CA GLY A 72 -0.66 63.00 -34.63
C GLY A 72 -1.02 64.47 -34.39
N ALA A 73 -0.43 65.16 -33.41
CA ALA A 73 -0.56 66.62 -33.26
C ALA A 73 0.63 67.25 -32.52
N ASN A 74 1.33 68.15 -33.22
CA ASN A 74 2.14 69.29 -32.76
C ASN A 74 3.21 69.16 -31.63
N GLU A 75 4.46 69.08 -32.12
CA GLU A 75 5.57 70.03 -31.87
C GLU A 75 6.44 69.99 -30.58
N ARG A 76 7.73 69.63 -30.81
CA ARG A 76 9.01 70.26 -30.35
C ARG A 76 9.20 70.55 -28.85
N VAL A 77 10.33 70.17 -28.23
CA VAL A 77 11.66 70.81 -28.39
C VAL A 77 12.82 69.87 -27.93
N ASN A 78 14.04 70.23 -28.32
CA ASN A 78 15.32 69.48 -28.28
C ASN A 78 15.89 69.12 -26.88
N ASP A 79 16.86 68.18 -26.91
CA ASP A 79 18.15 68.09 -26.19
C ASP A 79 18.36 68.76 -24.80
N PHE A 80 19.02 68.05 -23.87
CA PHE A 80 20.45 68.27 -23.60
C PHE A 80 21.13 67.13 -22.80
N ARG A 81 22.40 67.35 -22.40
CA ARG A 81 23.42 66.34 -22.01
C ARG A 81 23.61 66.11 -20.50
N GLU A 82 24.11 64.90 -20.19
CA GLU A 82 25.22 64.52 -19.30
C GLU A 82 25.52 65.29 -17.98
N GLY A 83 25.73 64.54 -16.88
CA GLY A 83 26.84 64.81 -15.95
C GLY A 83 26.58 64.83 -14.42
N ASN A 84 27.18 63.86 -13.70
CA ASN A 84 27.86 63.98 -12.38
C ASN A 84 27.04 64.44 -11.13
N GLU A 85 27.41 64.25 -9.84
CA GLU A 85 28.41 63.39 -9.14
C GLU A 85 28.02 63.13 -7.65
N TYR A 86 28.98 62.62 -6.84
CA TYR A 86 28.88 61.99 -5.50
C TYR A 86 28.52 62.86 -4.26
N ASP A 87 27.59 62.31 -3.42
CA ASP A 87 27.80 61.75 -2.05
C ASP A 87 28.21 62.62 -0.81
N TYR A 88 27.90 62.06 0.39
CA TYR A 88 28.29 62.35 1.79
C TYR A 88 27.78 63.58 2.61
N ARG A 89 27.14 63.26 3.76
CA ARG A 89 27.28 63.68 5.20
C ARG A 89 27.75 65.12 5.57
N GLU A 90 27.46 65.71 6.75
CA GLU A 90 26.99 65.26 8.09
C GLU A 90 26.18 66.43 8.77
N HIS A 91 25.72 66.54 10.04
CA HIS A 91 26.32 66.30 11.38
C HIS A 91 25.32 66.66 12.53
N GLN A 92 25.70 66.47 13.82
CA GLN A 92 25.14 67.03 15.10
C GLN A 92 23.85 66.44 15.77
N GLY A 93 23.70 66.71 17.09
CA GLY A 93 22.70 66.21 18.08
C GLY A 93 22.78 67.00 19.42
N VAL A 94 22.55 66.37 20.60
CA VAL A 94 22.66 66.91 22.02
C VAL A 94 21.36 67.61 22.54
N GLU A 95 20.79 67.47 23.76
CA GLU A 95 21.16 66.78 25.05
C GLU A 95 19.96 66.26 25.95
N MET A 96 20.27 65.93 27.24
CA MET A 96 19.63 65.17 28.36
C MET A 96 18.44 65.88 29.11
N GLU A 97 17.81 65.44 30.23
CA GLU A 97 18.15 64.72 31.51
C GLU A 97 16.96 63.94 32.13
N GLN A 98 16.97 63.20 33.28
CA GLN A 98 17.90 62.31 34.05
C GLN A 98 17.58 62.30 35.60
N VAL A 99 16.73 61.38 36.09
CA VAL A 99 16.51 61.04 37.54
C VAL A 99 16.18 59.52 37.61
N LYS A 100 16.88 58.58 38.28
CA LYS A 100 17.51 58.42 39.63
C LYS A 100 16.53 57.93 40.72
N ASP A 101 16.86 57.06 41.70
CA ASP A 101 17.98 56.12 41.98
C ASP A 101 17.46 55.06 43.01
N GLY A 102 18.16 53.94 43.26
CA GLY A 102 17.93 53.09 44.44
C GLY A 102 18.54 51.67 44.39
N GLU A 103 19.50 51.38 45.28
CA GLU A 103 20.19 50.08 45.42
C GLU A 103 19.95 49.46 46.82
N HIS A 104 19.84 48.12 46.91
CA HIS A 104 20.62 47.31 47.86
C HIS A 104 20.46 45.79 47.62
N ASP A 105 21.37 45.04 48.23
CA ASP A 105 21.65 43.60 48.05
C ASP A 105 20.89 42.71 49.05
N PHE A 106 20.72 41.40 48.77
CA PHE A 106 21.62 40.32 49.26
C PHE A 106 21.00 38.91 49.09
N GLU A 107 21.85 37.89 48.88
CA GLU A 107 21.56 36.43 48.87
C GLU A 107 20.48 35.90 47.89
N GLY A 108 20.42 34.57 47.70
CA GLY A 108 19.63 33.95 46.63
C GLY A 108 19.21 32.50 46.89
N GLU A 109 18.30 32.00 46.06
CA GLU A 109 17.71 30.64 46.13
C GLU A 109 17.74 29.95 44.75
N GLU A 110 17.56 28.63 44.73
CA GLU A 110 17.79 27.77 43.55
C GLU A 110 16.65 27.83 42.51
N GLU A 111 16.89 28.47 41.36
CA GLU A 111 15.94 28.47 40.24
C GLU A 111 15.75 27.05 39.68
N ASN A 112 14.53 26.53 39.84
CA ASN A 112 14.13 25.25 39.25
C ASN A 112 13.73 25.46 37.79
N GLU A 113 14.67 25.22 36.87
CA GLU A 113 14.43 25.31 35.42
C GLU A 113 13.25 24.43 34.99
N MET A 114 12.11 25.06 34.65
CA MET A 114 10.88 24.39 34.23
C MET A 114 10.54 24.64 32.75
N ASP A 115 11.59 24.86 31.95
CA ASP A 115 11.74 24.28 30.61
C ASP A 115 10.53 24.47 29.66
N ASP A 116 10.29 25.73 29.26
CA ASP A 116 9.22 26.16 28.34
C ASP A 116 9.28 25.44 26.97
N VAL A 117 8.16 24.86 26.52
CA VAL A 117 7.75 24.74 25.10
C VAL A 117 6.21 24.67 25.03
N GLU A 118 5.58 25.71 24.49
CA GLU A 118 4.26 25.62 23.83
C GLU A 118 4.42 26.12 22.38
N ASP A 119 3.79 25.43 21.41
CA ASP A 119 3.15 26.00 20.20
C ASP A 119 2.70 24.95 19.14
N GLU A 120 3.13 23.67 19.20
CA GLU A 120 2.73 22.66 18.18
C GLU A 120 1.59 21.68 18.56
N GLU A 121 1.14 21.57 19.82
CA GLU A 121 0.04 20.64 20.20
C GLU A 121 -1.39 21.24 20.12
N LEU A 122 -1.55 22.54 19.88
CA LEU A 122 -2.86 23.21 19.92
C LEU A 122 -3.69 23.10 18.62
N GLU A 123 -3.07 22.94 17.44
CA GLU A 123 -3.79 22.84 16.15
C GLU A 123 -4.35 21.44 15.81
N ARG A 124 -4.18 20.41 16.68
CA ARG A 124 -4.62 19.03 16.37
C ARG A 124 -5.67 18.43 17.31
N ARG A 125 -6.50 19.29 17.91
CA ARG A 125 -7.65 18.86 18.76
C ARG A 125 -9.00 19.52 18.45
N PHE A 126 -9.11 20.20 17.31
CA PHE A 126 -10.38 20.75 16.79
C PHE A 126 -10.69 20.24 15.37
N ILE A 127 -10.48 18.94 15.13
CA ILE A 127 -10.88 18.26 13.89
C ILE A 127 -11.59 16.96 14.28
N ASP A 128 -12.89 16.87 13.94
CA ASP A 128 -13.69 15.63 13.93
C ASP A 128 -15.10 15.85 13.31
N ASP A 129 -15.61 17.10 13.25
CA ASP A 129 -16.93 17.42 12.65
C ASP A 129 -16.87 18.24 11.33
N GLU A 130 -15.72 18.80 10.93
CA GLU A 130 -15.62 19.71 9.76
C GLU A 130 -14.82 19.16 8.56
N ASP A 131 -13.82 18.29 8.79
CA ASP A 131 -12.87 17.85 7.75
C ASP A 131 -13.52 17.02 6.62
N ASP A 132 -14.50 16.17 6.95
CA ASP A 132 -15.25 15.38 5.95
C ASP A 132 -16.02 16.27 4.95
N PHE A 133 -16.37 17.51 5.33
CA PHE A 133 -16.99 18.47 4.42
C PHE A 133 -15.94 19.27 3.64
N LEU A 134 -14.83 19.66 4.28
CA LEU A 134 -13.73 20.39 3.63
C LEU A 134 -13.00 19.53 2.58
N GLN A 135 -12.80 18.23 2.82
CA GLN A 135 -12.23 17.33 1.82
C GLN A 135 -13.17 17.15 0.61
N SER A 136 -14.49 17.20 0.80
CA SER A 136 -15.46 17.20 -0.31
C SER A 136 -15.50 18.52 -1.11
N LEU A 137 -14.95 19.62 -0.56
CA LEU A 137 -14.83 20.91 -1.26
C LEU A 137 -13.52 21.04 -2.05
N GLY A 138 -12.50 20.26 -1.73
CA GLY A 138 -11.22 20.24 -2.47
C GLY A 138 -11.37 19.91 -3.96
N SER A 139 -12.36 19.09 -4.33
CA SER A 139 -12.70 18.76 -5.73
C SER A 139 -13.45 19.87 -6.50
N LEU A 140 -13.72 21.01 -5.88
CA LEU A 140 -14.29 22.21 -6.53
C LEU A 140 -13.25 23.33 -6.73
N ALA A 141 -11.95 23.01 -6.59
CA ALA A 141 -10.84 23.96 -6.63
C ALA A 141 -10.12 24.08 -8.00
N GLU A 142 -10.82 23.81 -9.12
CA GLU A 142 -10.37 24.17 -10.47
C GLU A 142 -11.36 25.14 -11.14
N HIS A 143 -10.88 25.92 -12.11
CA HIS A 143 -11.57 27.07 -12.73
C HIS A 143 -11.62 28.33 -11.83
N THR A 144 -10.50 29.07 -11.78
CA THR A 144 -10.61 30.54 -11.68
C THR A 144 -11.45 31.03 -12.87
N PRO A 145 -12.49 31.85 -12.69
CA PRO A 145 -13.33 32.26 -13.82
C PRO A 145 -12.51 33.04 -14.87
N GLU A 146 -12.34 32.47 -16.07
CA GLU A 146 -11.61 33.12 -17.18
C GLU A 146 -12.31 34.40 -17.66
N ASN A 147 -13.57 34.59 -17.25
CA ASN A 147 -14.33 35.81 -17.45
C ASN A 147 -13.90 36.98 -16.57
N VAL A 148 -13.04 36.77 -15.56
CA VAL A 148 -12.71 37.81 -14.57
C VAL A 148 -11.40 38.58 -14.86
N THR A 149 -10.36 37.91 -15.34
CA THR A 149 -9.04 38.54 -15.56
C THR A 149 -8.58 38.44 -17.01
N VAL A 150 -7.81 39.42 -17.48
CA VAL A 150 -7.34 39.45 -18.88
C VAL A 150 -6.27 38.38 -19.15
N SER A 151 -6.34 37.74 -20.33
CA SER A 151 -5.39 36.70 -20.75
C SER A 151 -4.30 37.24 -21.69
N LEU A 152 -3.08 37.38 -21.16
CA LEU A 152 -1.90 37.92 -21.86
C LEU A 152 -1.29 36.98 -22.92
N HIS A 153 -1.87 35.80 -23.20
CA HIS A 153 -1.18 34.74 -23.94
C HIS A 153 -1.38 34.74 -25.46
N ARG A 154 -2.35 35.49 -26.01
CA ARG A 154 -2.78 35.38 -27.43
C ARG A 154 -1.75 35.91 -28.45
N MET A 155 -0.74 36.66 -28.01
CA MET A 155 0.14 37.49 -28.86
C MET A 155 1.37 36.76 -29.46
N LYS A 156 1.26 35.46 -29.78
CA LYS A 156 2.41 34.59 -30.15
C LYS A 156 2.47 34.06 -31.59
N MET A 157 1.38 34.11 -32.36
CA MET A 157 1.25 33.39 -33.64
C MET A 157 1.07 34.30 -34.85
N ARG A 158 2.06 35.17 -35.13
CA ARG A 158 2.13 35.89 -36.42
C ARG A 158 3.54 36.33 -36.83
N LEU A 159 4.46 35.37 -37.00
CA LEU A 159 5.70 35.52 -37.79
C LEU A 159 6.32 34.15 -38.12
N SER A 160 6.93 34.05 -39.32
CA SER A 160 7.74 32.93 -39.84
C SER A 160 7.18 31.50 -39.76
N ARG A 161 6.38 31.11 -40.77
CA ARG A 161 6.45 29.77 -41.38
C ARG A 161 7.57 29.80 -42.44
N GLN A 162 8.79 29.41 -42.07
CA GLN A 162 9.83 28.92 -43.01
C GLN A 162 11.04 28.42 -42.22
N ASN A 163 11.67 27.35 -42.71
CA ASN A 163 12.89 26.70 -42.18
C ASN A 163 12.78 26.16 -40.73
N GLY A 164 12.65 24.84 -40.61
CA GLY A 164 12.40 24.17 -39.33
C GLY A 164 13.59 24.17 -38.36
N TRP A 165 13.47 24.92 -37.27
CA TRP A 165 14.25 24.76 -36.04
C TRP A 165 13.34 24.94 -34.81
N THR A 166 13.54 24.14 -33.78
CA THR A 166 12.71 24.18 -32.55
C THR A 166 13.00 25.42 -31.70
N THR A 167 12.01 26.29 -31.51
CA THR A 167 12.16 27.54 -30.74
C THR A 167 11.93 27.34 -29.24
N LYS A 168 12.89 27.81 -28.43
CA LYS A 168 12.81 27.82 -26.96
C LYS A 168 11.81 28.88 -26.48
N VAL A 169 11.05 28.58 -25.42
CA VAL A 169 10.16 29.56 -24.79
C VAL A 169 10.95 30.79 -24.31
N SER A 170 10.57 31.97 -24.79
CA SER A 170 11.36 33.20 -24.64
C SER A 170 11.40 33.73 -23.20
N LYS A 171 12.59 34.21 -22.78
CA LYS A 171 12.82 34.91 -21.51
C LYS A 171 12.01 36.22 -21.36
N LYS A 172 11.42 36.77 -22.43
CA LYS A 172 10.62 38.02 -22.37
C LYS A 172 9.38 37.91 -21.48
N SER A 173 8.60 36.81 -21.58
CA SER A 173 7.29 36.71 -20.91
C SER A 173 7.39 36.92 -19.39
N ARG A 174 8.30 36.21 -18.71
CA ARG A 174 8.53 36.32 -17.26
C ARG A 174 8.99 37.70 -16.76
N LYS A 175 9.29 38.68 -17.65
CA LYS A 175 9.53 40.07 -17.25
C LYS A 175 8.22 40.87 -17.08
N ILE A 176 7.25 40.67 -17.97
CA ILE A 176 6.00 41.45 -17.98
C ILE A 176 5.15 41.09 -16.74
N ASP A 177 4.99 39.79 -16.47
CA ASP A 177 4.25 39.30 -15.30
C ASP A 177 4.79 39.88 -13.98
N ARG A 178 6.12 40.03 -13.86
CA ARG A 178 6.79 40.64 -12.70
C ARG A 178 6.56 42.15 -12.58
N VAL A 179 6.45 42.86 -13.70
CA VAL A 179 6.14 44.30 -13.70
C VAL A 179 4.68 44.52 -13.30
N ILE A 180 3.76 43.72 -13.82
CA ILE A 180 2.33 43.76 -13.45
C ILE A 180 2.15 43.46 -11.96
N LEU A 181 2.75 42.38 -11.44
CA LEU A 181 2.69 42.05 -10.01
C LEU A 181 3.28 43.16 -9.13
N LYS A 182 4.38 43.79 -9.55
CA LYS A 182 4.92 44.96 -8.83
C LYS A 182 3.96 46.14 -8.87
N LYS A 183 3.35 46.44 -10.02
CA LYS A 183 2.41 47.56 -10.19
C LYS A 183 1.08 47.35 -9.44
N LEU A 184 0.60 46.12 -9.32
CA LEU A 184 -0.58 45.79 -8.50
C LEU A 184 -0.30 45.92 -6.98
N ALA A 185 0.96 45.80 -6.56
CA ALA A 185 1.37 45.85 -5.15
C ALA A 185 1.86 47.24 -4.66
N GLU A 186 1.92 48.26 -5.53
CA GLU A 186 2.23 49.63 -5.12
C GLU A 186 0.98 50.28 -4.46
N PRO A 187 1.11 50.97 -3.30
CA PRO A 187 -0.03 51.46 -2.52
C PRO A 187 -0.64 52.78 -3.03
N ASP A 188 -0.11 53.39 -4.09
CA ASP A 188 -0.58 54.69 -4.59
C ASP A 188 -1.85 54.55 -5.43
N HIS A 189 -3.00 54.92 -4.86
CA HIS A 189 -4.27 55.08 -5.56
C HIS A 189 -4.68 56.56 -5.68
N MET A 190 -5.72 56.85 -6.45
CA MET A 190 -6.38 58.18 -6.45
C MET A 190 -7.31 58.34 -5.24
N THR A 191 -7.57 59.58 -4.85
CA THR A 191 -8.70 59.93 -3.97
C THR A 191 -10.01 59.88 -4.75
N GLN A 192 -11.14 59.83 -4.05
CA GLN A 192 -12.45 59.82 -4.71
C GLN A 192 -12.73 61.13 -5.46
N GLU A 193 -12.26 62.27 -4.94
CA GLU A 193 -12.39 63.59 -5.58
C GLU A 193 -11.50 63.73 -6.81
N GLU A 194 -10.24 63.25 -6.76
CA GLU A 194 -9.37 63.14 -7.94
C GLU A 194 -10.05 62.30 -9.03
N ALA A 195 -10.60 61.14 -8.65
CA ALA A 195 -11.23 60.22 -9.59
C ALA A 195 -12.52 60.77 -10.22
N THR A 196 -13.34 61.55 -9.51
CA THR A 196 -14.58 62.13 -10.07
C THR A 196 -14.33 63.30 -11.01
N ASN A 197 -13.22 64.02 -10.87
CA ASN A 197 -12.91 65.20 -11.68
C ASN A 197 -12.27 64.87 -13.05
N ILE A 198 -12.00 63.59 -13.34
CA ILE A 198 -11.42 63.14 -14.61
C ILE A 198 -12.54 62.93 -15.64
N THR A 199 -12.59 63.81 -16.64
CA THR A 199 -13.54 63.76 -17.76
C THR A 199 -13.01 62.98 -18.96
N ASP A 200 -11.70 63.04 -19.26
CA ASP A 200 -11.04 62.18 -20.25
C ASP A 200 -9.93 61.34 -19.63
N ILE A 201 -10.07 60.02 -19.75
CA ILE A 201 -9.16 59.00 -19.24
C ILE A 201 -7.90 58.85 -20.11
N TRP A 202 -7.95 59.24 -21.39
CA TRP A 202 -6.83 59.08 -22.31
C TRP A 202 -5.76 60.16 -22.14
N SER A 203 -6.14 61.36 -21.69
CA SER A 203 -5.23 62.46 -21.31
C SER A 203 -4.25 62.16 -20.16
N LEU A 204 -4.54 61.13 -19.34
CA LEU A 204 -3.78 60.81 -18.12
C LEU A 204 -2.38 60.23 -18.41
N ASP A 205 -1.41 60.55 -17.56
CA ASP A 205 -0.07 59.95 -17.59
C ASP A 205 -0.06 58.48 -17.09
N GLU A 206 0.99 57.71 -17.41
CA GLU A 206 1.09 56.28 -17.05
C GLU A 206 0.93 56.02 -15.54
N LYS A 207 1.41 56.92 -14.68
CA LYS A 207 1.31 56.80 -13.22
C LYS A 207 -0.12 57.10 -12.75
N GLN A 208 -0.75 58.14 -13.28
CA GLN A 208 -2.15 58.49 -13.02
C GLN A 208 -3.11 57.36 -13.41
N ARG A 209 -2.88 56.71 -14.56
CA ARG A 209 -3.68 55.55 -15.01
C ARG A 209 -3.62 54.40 -14.01
N TRP A 210 -2.42 54.03 -13.54
CA TRP A 210 -2.28 53.01 -12.51
C TRP A 210 -2.89 53.42 -11.15
N ARG A 211 -2.78 54.69 -10.73
CA ARG A 211 -3.47 55.20 -9.51
C ARG A 211 -5.00 55.10 -9.61
N LEU A 212 -5.57 55.44 -10.76
CA LEU A 212 -7.02 55.35 -11.01
C LEU A 212 -7.50 53.89 -11.09
N TYR A 213 -6.74 53.04 -11.77
CA TYR A 213 -7.00 51.60 -11.84
C TYR A 213 -7.07 50.95 -10.44
N ARG A 214 -6.10 51.25 -9.56
CA ARG A 214 -6.08 50.72 -8.19
C ARG A 214 -7.27 51.21 -7.36
N PHE A 215 -7.73 52.44 -7.57
CA PHE A 215 -8.93 52.98 -6.92
C PHE A 215 -10.20 52.19 -7.33
N TRP A 216 -10.41 51.93 -8.62
CA TRP A 216 -11.50 51.07 -9.10
C TRP A 216 -11.42 49.65 -8.51
N VAL A 217 -10.24 49.03 -8.52
CA VAL A 217 -10.00 47.71 -7.92
C VAL A 217 -10.32 47.70 -6.41
N GLN A 218 -9.94 48.74 -5.68
CA GLN A 218 -10.20 48.89 -4.24
C GLN A 218 -11.70 48.98 -3.94
N ILE A 219 -12.47 49.71 -4.75
CA ILE A 219 -13.94 49.75 -4.66
C ILE A 219 -14.54 48.37 -4.97
N TYR A 220 -14.05 47.69 -6.02
CA TYR A 220 -14.55 46.36 -6.41
C TYR A 220 -14.29 45.29 -5.34
N ILE A 221 -13.08 45.25 -4.77
CA ILE A 221 -12.74 44.40 -3.62
C ILE A 221 -13.64 44.74 -2.42
N ARG A 222 -13.90 46.02 -2.15
CA ARG A 222 -14.80 46.44 -1.05
C ARG A 222 -16.24 45.97 -1.26
N LYS A 223 -16.77 46.02 -2.49
CA LYS A 223 -18.07 45.42 -2.86
C LYS A 223 -18.07 43.90 -2.62
N ILE A 224 -17.01 43.19 -3.00
CA ILE A 224 -16.90 41.73 -2.77
C ILE A 224 -16.80 41.39 -1.28
N HIS A 225 -15.98 42.10 -0.50
CA HIS A 225 -15.88 41.91 0.96
C HIS A 225 -17.20 42.20 1.69
N GLN A 226 -18.10 43.00 1.11
CA GLN A 226 -19.46 43.16 1.64
C GLN A 226 -20.34 41.95 1.32
N LYS A 227 -20.36 41.48 0.06
CA LYS A 227 -21.08 40.26 -0.34
C LYS A 227 -20.61 39.01 0.41
N LEU A 228 -19.30 38.81 0.56
CA LEU A 228 -18.74 37.69 1.32
C LEU A 228 -19.21 37.69 2.78
N ARG A 229 -19.24 38.85 3.46
CA ARG A 229 -19.75 38.92 4.84
C ARG A 229 -21.24 38.59 4.93
N GLN A 230 -22.04 38.96 3.93
CA GLN A 230 -23.45 38.56 3.87
C GLN A 230 -23.59 37.04 3.68
N LEU A 231 -22.82 36.44 2.76
CA LEU A 231 -22.83 35.00 2.50
C LEU A 231 -22.31 34.17 3.68
N PHE A 232 -21.29 34.64 4.41
CA PHE A 232 -20.83 33.97 5.64
C PHE A 232 -21.93 33.99 6.71
N VAL A 233 -22.55 35.13 6.99
CA VAL A 233 -23.67 35.22 7.95
C VAL A 233 -24.86 34.33 7.55
N GLU A 234 -25.13 34.18 6.24
CA GLU A 234 -26.15 33.27 5.74
C GLU A 234 -25.74 31.79 5.89
N TYR A 235 -24.48 31.45 5.58
CA TYR A 235 -23.93 30.12 5.76
C TYR A 235 -23.94 29.70 7.24
N ASP A 236 -23.45 30.55 8.13
CA ASP A 236 -23.40 30.30 9.59
C ASP A 236 -24.81 30.09 10.15
N ARG A 237 -25.79 30.87 9.68
CA ARG A 237 -27.21 30.70 10.04
C ARG A 237 -27.77 29.36 9.56
N LYS A 238 -27.48 28.94 8.33
CA LYS A 238 -27.91 27.64 7.79
C LYS A 238 -27.18 26.47 8.48
N ALA A 239 -25.91 26.63 8.83
CA ALA A 239 -25.11 25.67 9.59
C ALA A 239 -25.68 25.48 11.01
N ALA A 240 -26.09 26.57 11.68
CA ALA A 240 -26.78 26.50 12.98
C ALA A 240 -28.10 25.71 12.88
N ILE A 241 -28.94 25.99 11.88
CA ILE A 241 -30.19 25.27 11.64
C ILE A 241 -29.93 23.77 11.36
N LEU A 242 -28.94 23.43 10.53
CA LEU A 242 -28.56 22.04 10.27
C LEU A 242 -28.07 21.33 11.54
N LYS A 243 -27.32 22.03 12.40
CA LYS A 243 -26.82 21.50 13.67
C LYS A 243 -27.93 21.30 14.70
N GLU A 244 -28.99 22.11 14.66
CA GLU A 244 -30.18 21.91 15.49
C GLU A 244 -31.00 20.70 15.00
N LEU A 245 -31.25 20.59 13.68
CA LEU A 245 -31.95 19.45 13.09
C LEU A 245 -31.25 18.11 13.37
N ARG A 246 -29.92 18.01 13.22
CA ARG A 246 -29.16 16.80 13.58
C ARG A 246 -29.33 16.41 15.05
N VAL A 247 -29.42 17.39 15.96
CA VAL A 247 -29.65 17.15 17.39
C VAL A 247 -31.10 16.74 17.69
N ASP A 248 -32.05 16.98 16.78
CA ASP A 248 -33.40 16.40 16.84
C ASP A 248 -33.42 14.97 16.27
N ASP A 249 -32.74 14.71 15.15
CA ASP A 249 -32.56 13.35 14.60
C ASP A 249 -31.89 12.41 15.62
N ASP A 250 -30.76 12.85 16.22
CA ASP A 250 -30.06 12.14 17.30
C ASP A 250 -30.94 11.92 18.53
N PHE A 251 -31.83 12.88 18.85
CA PHE A 251 -32.74 12.78 19.97
C PHE A 251 -33.83 11.72 19.74
N GLU A 252 -34.41 11.62 18.55
CA GLU A 252 -35.39 10.56 18.24
C GLU A 252 -34.76 9.16 18.33
N ALA A 253 -33.50 9.01 17.91
CA ALA A 253 -32.76 7.76 18.03
C ALA A 253 -32.45 7.38 19.49
N LEU A 254 -32.06 8.34 20.33
CA LEU A 254 -31.71 8.11 21.74
C LEU A 254 -32.91 7.98 22.68
N ARG A 255 -34.04 8.63 22.37
CA ARG A 255 -35.23 8.73 23.26
C ARG A 255 -35.79 7.37 23.70
N ASN A 256 -35.61 6.32 22.90
CA ASN A 256 -36.15 5.00 23.14
C ASN A 256 -35.10 3.97 23.62
N GLN A 257 -33.93 4.41 24.08
CA GLN A 257 -32.84 3.53 24.54
C GLN A 257 -32.81 3.42 26.07
N ASP A 258 -32.73 2.20 26.62
CA ASP A 258 -32.65 1.96 28.06
C ASP A 258 -31.32 2.45 28.69
N VAL A 259 -30.22 2.41 27.92
CA VAL A 259 -28.86 2.75 28.38
C VAL A 259 -28.12 3.49 27.27
N ILE A 260 -27.55 4.65 27.60
CA ILE A 260 -26.75 5.48 26.69
C ILE A 260 -25.32 5.54 27.22
N GLY A 261 -24.40 4.80 26.56
CA GLY A 261 -22.97 4.86 26.87
C GLY A 261 -22.30 6.04 26.16
N ILE A 262 -21.65 6.93 26.92
CA ILE A 262 -20.97 8.11 26.38
C ILE A 262 -19.71 8.43 27.20
N THR A 263 -18.66 8.92 26.54
CA THR A 263 -17.46 9.43 27.23
C THR A 263 -17.75 10.77 27.90
N THR A 264 -16.94 11.17 28.89
CA THR A 264 -17.09 12.45 29.58
C THR A 264 -16.91 13.67 28.67
N THR A 265 -15.99 13.59 27.71
CA THR A 265 -15.82 14.59 26.64
C THR A 265 -17.01 14.60 25.68
N GLY A 266 -17.57 13.43 25.36
CA GLY A 266 -18.82 13.31 24.62
C GLY A 266 -19.98 13.98 25.35
N ALA A 267 -20.14 13.73 26.65
CA ALA A 267 -21.21 14.34 27.46
C ALA A 267 -21.13 15.88 27.49
N ALA A 268 -19.92 16.44 27.50
CA ALA A 268 -19.71 17.89 27.33
C ALA A 268 -20.08 18.37 25.90
N LYS A 269 -19.59 17.69 24.85
CA LYS A 269 -19.89 18.02 23.42
C LYS A 269 -21.40 17.98 23.12
N TYR A 270 -22.10 16.96 23.64
CA TYR A 270 -23.50 16.67 23.39
C TYR A 270 -24.44 17.12 24.54
N ASN A 271 -24.02 18.08 25.38
CA ASN A 271 -24.82 18.57 26.52
C ASN A 271 -26.25 19.00 26.13
N LYS A 272 -26.44 19.67 24.98
CA LYS A 272 -27.77 20.05 24.47
C LYS A 272 -28.67 18.83 24.22
N LEU A 273 -28.11 17.75 23.68
CA LEU A 273 -28.80 16.50 23.38
C LEU A 273 -29.12 15.74 24.68
N LEU A 274 -28.16 15.62 25.60
CA LEU A 274 -28.40 15.02 26.92
C LEU A 274 -29.48 15.75 27.72
N ARG A 275 -29.56 17.09 27.61
CA ARG A 275 -30.65 17.88 28.20
C ARG A 275 -32.01 17.60 27.56
N LYS A 276 -32.10 17.41 26.23
CA LYS A 276 -33.35 16.97 25.56
C LYS A 276 -33.76 15.56 25.97
N VAL A 277 -32.81 14.62 26.06
CA VAL A 277 -33.04 13.23 26.49
C VAL A 277 -33.47 13.15 27.96
N GLY A 278 -32.91 13.99 28.83
CA GLY A 278 -33.28 14.11 30.23
C GLY A 278 -33.07 12.86 31.09
N PRO A 279 -31.86 12.24 31.08
CA PRO A 279 -31.61 10.99 31.80
C PRO A 279 -31.84 11.15 33.32
N PRO A 280 -32.78 10.42 33.93
CA PRO A 280 -33.11 10.55 35.35
C PRO A 280 -32.07 9.90 36.25
N ILE A 281 -31.30 8.93 35.73
CA ILE A 281 -30.19 8.27 36.41
C ILE A 281 -28.94 8.49 35.57
N ILE A 282 -27.87 8.97 36.18
CA ILE A 282 -26.54 9.09 35.57
C ILE A 282 -25.56 8.25 36.40
N VAL A 283 -24.84 7.35 35.73
CA VAL A 283 -23.76 6.55 36.31
C VAL A 283 -22.44 7.03 35.74
N VAL A 284 -21.46 7.30 36.61
CA VAL A 284 -20.12 7.73 36.23
C VAL A 284 -19.11 6.73 36.78
N GLU A 285 -18.47 5.98 35.88
CA GLU A 285 -17.35 5.09 36.18
C GLU A 285 -16.02 5.88 36.16
N GLU A 286 -15.01 5.41 36.91
CA GLU A 286 -13.74 6.12 37.16
C GLU A 286 -13.92 7.60 37.59
N ALA A 287 -14.99 7.89 38.33
CA ALA A 287 -15.39 9.24 38.79
C ALA A 287 -14.35 9.96 39.67
N ALA A 288 -13.29 9.27 40.08
CA ALA A 288 -12.14 9.84 40.77
C ALA A 288 -11.09 10.45 39.83
N GLU A 289 -10.96 9.94 38.60
CA GLU A 289 -10.04 10.41 37.55
C GLU A 289 -10.66 11.52 36.68
N ILE A 290 -11.98 11.71 36.77
CA ILE A 290 -12.72 12.66 35.92
C ILE A 290 -12.73 14.07 36.55
N LEU A 291 -12.34 15.08 35.76
CA LEU A 291 -12.44 16.50 36.11
C LEU A 291 -13.87 16.83 36.54
N GLU A 292 -14.03 17.51 37.68
CA GLU A 292 -15.33 17.91 38.23
C GLU A 292 -16.23 18.57 37.19
N ALA A 293 -15.67 19.50 36.41
CA ALA A 293 -16.39 20.24 35.37
C ALA A 293 -17.08 19.30 34.36
N HIS A 294 -16.43 18.20 33.95
CA HIS A 294 -17.02 17.25 33.00
C HIS A 294 -18.23 16.52 33.58
N VAL A 295 -18.19 16.17 34.88
CA VAL A 295 -19.34 15.57 35.56
C VAL A 295 -20.47 16.57 35.70
N ILE A 296 -20.18 17.82 36.08
CA ILE A 296 -21.21 18.88 36.17
C ILE A 296 -21.85 19.15 34.81
N THR A 297 -21.09 19.09 33.70
CA THR A 297 -21.64 19.26 32.34
C THR A 297 -22.45 18.06 31.83
N SER A 298 -22.44 16.89 32.46
CA SER A 298 -23.34 15.79 32.08
C SER A 298 -24.71 15.86 32.79
N LEU A 299 -24.84 16.64 33.86
CA LEU A 299 -26.08 16.75 34.63
C LEU A 299 -27.16 17.58 33.91
N SER A 300 -28.41 17.19 34.14
CA SER A 300 -29.61 17.88 33.65
C SER A 300 -30.57 18.18 34.81
N GLU A 301 -31.54 19.08 34.59
CA GLU A 301 -32.62 19.33 35.56
C GLU A 301 -33.56 18.13 35.76
N HIS A 302 -33.49 17.13 34.87
CA HIS A 302 -34.23 15.87 34.95
C HIS A 302 -33.48 14.79 35.76
N THR A 303 -32.19 14.99 36.08
CA THR A 303 -31.36 13.98 36.75
C THR A 303 -31.71 13.89 38.24
N GLN A 304 -32.34 12.78 38.63
CA GLN A 304 -32.81 12.50 40.00
C GLN A 304 -31.79 11.70 40.82
N HIS A 305 -30.95 10.88 40.17
CA HIS A 305 -29.98 10.02 40.83
C HIS A 305 -28.62 10.08 40.11
N LEU A 306 -27.58 10.51 40.82
CA LEU A 306 -26.19 10.50 40.35
C LEU A 306 -25.41 9.43 41.11
N ILE A 307 -24.90 8.43 40.40
CA ILE A 307 -24.09 7.34 40.96
C ILE A 307 -22.64 7.55 40.51
N LEU A 308 -21.75 7.87 41.45
CA LEU A 308 -20.33 8.06 41.18
C LEU A 308 -19.55 6.83 41.68
N ILE A 309 -18.87 6.14 40.78
CA ILE A 309 -18.02 4.97 41.05
C ILE A 309 -16.59 5.36 40.71
N GLY A 310 -15.67 5.31 41.68
CA GLY A 310 -14.27 5.63 41.46
C GLY A 310 -13.44 5.44 42.74
N ASP A 311 -12.13 5.67 42.62
CA ASP A 311 -11.20 5.52 43.74
C ASP A 311 -10.18 6.67 43.82
N HIS A 312 -10.44 7.60 44.74
CA HIS A 312 -9.57 8.75 45.04
C HIS A 312 -8.14 8.41 45.51
N GLN A 313 -7.82 7.13 45.78
CA GLN A 313 -6.47 6.68 46.11
C GLN A 313 -5.71 6.13 44.87
N GLN A 314 -6.38 6.05 43.70
CA GLN A 314 -5.78 5.83 42.38
C GLN A 314 -5.63 7.18 41.65
N LEU A 315 -5.51 7.23 40.31
CA LEU A 315 -5.21 8.49 39.63
C LEU A 315 -6.32 9.54 39.83
N ARG A 316 -5.85 10.79 39.90
CA ARG A 316 -6.66 12.00 39.86
C ARG A 316 -6.75 12.54 38.43
N PRO A 317 -7.72 13.42 38.14
CA PRO A 317 -7.75 14.17 36.89
C PRO A 317 -6.46 14.97 36.73
N ASN A 318 -5.97 15.06 35.50
CA ASN A 318 -4.76 15.82 35.17
C ASN A 318 -5.12 17.05 34.33
N PRO A 319 -5.21 18.26 34.93
CA PRO A 319 -5.38 19.49 34.17
C PRO A 319 -4.19 19.73 33.22
N THR A 320 -4.44 20.21 32.01
CA THR A 320 -3.38 20.52 31.02
C THR A 320 -2.34 21.48 31.59
N VAL A 321 -2.78 22.50 32.35
CA VAL A 321 -1.92 23.49 33.00
C VAL A 321 -1.64 23.06 34.44
N PHE A 322 -0.43 22.57 34.71
CA PHE A 322 -0.03 22.07 36.04
C PHE A 322 -0.22 23.11 37.16
N LYS A 323 -0.03 24.41 36.86
CA LYS A 323 -0.27 25.50 37.82
C LYS A 323 -1.71 25.54 38.35
N LEU A 324 -2.70 25.13 37.54
CA LEU A 324 -4.10 25.04 37.98
C LEU A 324 -4.36 23.89 38.96
N CYS A 325 -3.58 22.81 38.90
CA CYS A 325 -3.54 21.79 39.95
C CYS A 325 -2.92 22.38 41.23
N LYS A 326 -1.70 22.93 41.14
CA LYS A 326 -0.95 23.45 42.31
C LYS A 326 -1.70 24.54 43.07
N ASP A 327 -2.19 25.56 42.37
CA ASP A 327 -2.70 26.79 42.97
C ASP A 327 -4.20 26.71 43.28
N TYR A 328 -4.98 26.02 42.44
CA TYR A 328 -6.46 25.98 42.50
C TYR A 328 -7.06 24.59 42.78
N LYS A 329 -6.25 23.53 42.88
CA LYS A 329 -6.67 22.16 43.21
C LYS A 329 -7.70 21.57 42.23
N LEU A 330 -7.55 21.91 40.95
CA LEU A 330 -8.35 21.34 39.86
C LEU A 330 -8.04 19.86 39.56
N ASP A 331 -7.11 19.23 40.31
CA ASP A 331 -6.93 17.79 40.41
C ASP A 331 -7.91 17.11 41.38
N VAL A 332 -8.75 17.86 42.11
CA VAL A 332 -9.77 17.27 42.99
C VAL A 332 -11.03 16.98 42.16
N SER A 333 -11.32 15.71 41.95
CA SER A 333 -12.56 15.26 41.29
C SER A 333 -13.79 15.48 42.16
N LEU A 334 -14.98 15.51 41.51
CA LEU A 334 -16.25 15.66 42.22
C LEU A 334 -16.43 14.56 43.28
N PHE A 335 -16.03 13.33 42.95
CA PHE A 335 -16.07 12.18 43.87
C PHE A 335 -15.25 12.43 45.14
N GLU A 336 -13.98 12.84 45.01
CA GLU A 336 -13.13 13.13 46.17
C GLU A 336 -13.65 14.33 46.97
N ARG A 337 -14.19 15.37 46.31
CA ARG A 337 -14.78 16.53 47.00
C ARG A 337 -16.03 16.16 47.81
N LEU A 338 -16.94 15.36 47.25
CA LEU A 338 -18.15 14.94 47.97
C LEU A 338 -17.82 14.04 49.17
N MET A 339 -16.82 13.15 49.05
CA MET A 339 -16.29 12.38 50.18
C MET A 339 -15.70 13.28 51.28
N ARG A 340 -14.86 14.26 50.92
CA ARG A 340 -14.28 15.22 51.87
C ARG A 340 -15.35 16.06 52.59
N ASN A 341 -16.47 16.32 51.92
CA ASN A 341 -17.63 17.01 52.49
C ASN A 341 -18.56 16.11 53.33
N GLY A 342 -18.19 14.85 53.57
CA GLY A 342 -18.91 13.94 54.47
C GLY A 342 -20.12 13.22 53.87
N ILE A 343 -20.27 13.20 52.53
CA ILE A 343 -21.31 12.36 51.91
C ILE A 343 -20.98 10.88 52.14
N PRO A 344 -21.95 10.03 52.57
CA PRO A 344 -21.73 8.60 52.76
C PRO A 344 -21.20 7.91 51.50
N CYS A 345 -20.01 7.31 51.61
CA CYS A 345 -19.37 6.56 50.52
C CYS A 345 -19.21 5.09 50.94
N HIS A 346 -19.76 4.18 50.13
CA HIS A 346 -19.70 2.74 50.39
C HIS A 346 -18.45 2.12 49.73
N ARG A 347 -17.40 1.94 50.53
CA ARG A 347 -16.13 1.34 50.08
C ARG A 347 -16.23 -0.19 49.98
N LEU A 348 -15.95 -0.74 48.80
CA LEU A 348 -15.74 -2.17 48.59
C LEU A 348 -14.34 -2.56 49.11
N SER A 349 -14.28 -3.26 50.24
CA SER A 349 -13.00 -3.60 50.90
C SER A 349 -12.45 -5.00 50.57
N LEU A 350 -13.16 -5.81 49.78
CA LEU A 350 -12.78 -7.18 49.44
C LEU A 350 -12.26 -7.24 48.00
N GLN A 351 -11.00 -7.64 47.81
CA GLN A 351 -10.35 -7.67 46.50
C GLN A 351 -10.25 -9.08 45.91
N HIS A 352 -10.44 -9.18 44.60
CA HIS A 352 -10.52 -10.44 43.83
C HIS A 352 -9.44 -10.56 42.73
N ARG A 353 -8.51 -9.61 42.65
CA ARG A 353 -7.53 -9.45 41.57
C ARG A 353 -6.17 -10.03 41.91
N MET A 354 -5.58 -9.59 43.02
CA MET A 354 -4.16 -9.72 43.35
C MET A 354 -3.92 -10.88 44.30
N ARG A 355 -2.82 -11.61 44.14
CA ARG A 355 -2.30 -12.50 45.20
C ARG A 355 -2.06 -11.73 46.52
N PRO A 356 -2.22 -12.38 47.70
CA PRO A 356 -1.99 -11.74 49.00
C PRO A 356 -0.59 -11.16 49.18
N GLU A 357 0.45 -11.78 48.59
CA GLU A 357 1.82 -11.26 48.70
C GLU A 357 1.96 -9.86 48.08
N ILE A 358 1.22 -9.62 46.98
CA ILE A 358 1.15 -8.36 46.21
C ILE A 358 0.24 -7.37 46.94
N SER A 359 -1.00 -7.78 47.26
CA SER A 359 -1.99 -6.90 47.90
C SER A 359 -1.51 -6.37 49.26
N HIS A 360 -0.64 -7.10 49.96
CA HIS A 360 0.00 -6.66 51.20
C HIS A 360 0.77 -5.33 51.05
N ILE A 361 1.41 -5.06 49.91
CA ILE A 361 2.14 -3.78 49.70
C ILE A 361 1.16 -2.59 49.73
N LEU A 362 -0.10 -2.82 49.37
CA LEU A 362 -1.15 -1.80 49.42
C LEU A 362 -1.79 -1.67 50.82
N LYS A 363 -1.36 -2.46 51.82
CA LYS A 363 -1.91 -2.45 53.19
C LYS A 363 -0.97 -1.81 54.22
N ILE A 364 0.33 -1.71 53.90
CA ILE A 364 1.38 -1.26 54.83
C ILE A 364 1.49 0.27 55.01
N HIS A 365 0.82 1.08 54.17
CA HIS A 365 0.88 2.55 54.24
C HIS A 365 -0.51 3.18 54.33
N SER A 366 -0.65 4.25 55.09
CA SER A 366 -1.90 4.99 55.33
C SER A 366 -2.59 5.46 54.05
N ASP A 367 -1.77 5.91 53.10
CA ASP A 367 -2.20 6.56 51.86
C ASP A 367 -2.81 5.56 50.86
N PHE A 368 -2.69 4.26 51.14
CA PHE A 368 -3.27 3.15 50.38
C PHE A 368 -4.45 2.52 51.15
N TYR A 369 -4.53 1.20 51.19
CA TYR A 369 -5.70 0.45 51.63
C TYR A 369 -5.42 -0.45 52.85
N PRO A 370 -5.13 0.10 54.04
CA PRO A 370 -4.81 -0.70 55.23
C PRO A 370 -5.91 -1.69 55.63
N GLY A 371 -7.18 -1.39 55.32
CA GLY A 371 -8.33 -2.28 55.55
C GLY A 371 -8.68 -3.24 54.40
N LEU A 372 -7.78 -3.48 53.43
CA LEU A 372 -8.08 -4.33 52.26
C LEU A 372 -8.07 -5.82 52.62
N LEU A 373 -9.17 -6.53 52.35
CA LEU A 373 -9.33 -7.97 52.56
C LEU A 373 -9.15 -8.72 51.24
N ASP A 374 -8.60 -9.93 51.28
CA ASP A 374 -8.35 -10.77 50.11
C ASP A 374 -9.43 -11.86 50.00
N HIS A 375 -10.11 -11.98 48.85
CA HIS A 375 -11.09 -13.04 48.63
C HIS A 375 -10.41 -14.42 48.48
N GLU A 376 -11.00 -15.50 49.01
CA GLU A 376 -10.36 -16.83 49.04
C GLU A 376 -9.84 -17.34 47.68
N MET A 377 -10.39 -16.86 46.57
CA MET A 377 -9.93 -17.24 45.24
C MET A 377 -8.48 -16.84 44.96
N VAL A 378 -7.99 -15.71 45.49
CA VAL A 378 -6.61 -15.25 45.18
C VAL A 378 -5.55 -16.07 45.92
N ASN A 379 -5.95 -16.73 47.01
CA ASN A 379 -5.12 -17.70 47.74
C ASN A 379 -4.91 -19.01 46.95
N LYS A 380 -5.74 -19.24 45.91
CA LYS A 380 -5.76 -20.45 45.08
C LYS A 380 -5.05 -20.26 43.74
N TYR A 381 -4.38 -19.12 43.52
CA TYR A 381 -3.59 -18.86 42.31
C TYR A 381 -2.24 -19.59 42.31
N ASP A 382 -1.90 -20.19 41.17
CA ASP A 382 -0.61 -20.84 40.95
C ASP A 382 0.58 -19.89 41.16
N ASN A 383 1.73 -20.48 41.52
CA ASN A 383 3.01 -19.77 41.56
C ASN A 383 3.56 -19.57 40.13
N ILE A 384 4.28 -18.47 39.92
CA ILE A 384 4.89 -18.17 38.62
C ILE A 384 6.01 -19.18 38.31
N LEU A 385 5.99 -19.72 37.10
CA LEU A 385 6.92 -20.75 36.66
C LEU A 385 8.30 -20.14 36.39
N GLY A 386 9.36 -20.89 36.74
CA GLY A 386 10.75 -20.52 36.46
C GLY A 386 11.39 -19.53 37.45
N VAL A 387 10.69 -19.09 38.50
CA VAL A 387 11.15 -18.05 39.43
C VAL A 387 10.91 -18.44 40.88
N SER A 388 11.76 -17.97 41.82
CA SER A 388 11.63 -18.30 43.25
C SER A 388 10.48 -17.63 43.98
N LYS A 389 9.98 -16.51 43.46
CA LYS A 389 9.02 -15.62 44.13
C LYS A 389 8.03 -15.09 43.10
N ASN A 390 6.77 -14.96 43.49
CA ASN A 390 5.70 -14.35 42.69
C ASN A 390 5.77 -12.81 42.70
N LEU A 391 6.50 -12.26 43.66
CA LEU A 391 6.70 -10.84 43.89
C LEU A 391 8.21 -10.62 44.12
N TYR A 392 8.86 -9.76 43.33
CA TYR A 392 10.26 -9.42 43.56
C TYR A 392 10.65 -8.04 43.01
N PHE A 393 11.53 -7.35 43.74
CA PHE A 393 12.06 -6.03 43.41
C PHE A 393 13.57 -6.14 43.15
N ILE A 394 13.98 -5.89 41.90
CA ILE A 394 15.37 -5.96 41.45
C ILE A 394 16.01 -4.56 41.60
N GLU A 395 16.99 -4.44 42.49
CA GLU A 395 17.63 -3.16 42.80
C GLU A 395 18.90 -2.93 41.95
N HIS A 396 19.05 -1.72 41.40
CA HIS A 396 20.28 -1.26 40.74
C HIS A 396 20.54 0.24 40.99
N ASN A 397 21.79 0.65 40.81
CA ASN A 397 22.22 2.06 40.86
C ASN A 397 22.65 2.62 39.49
N ILE A 398 22.45 1.87 38.40
CA ILE A 398 22.79 2.28 37.03
C ILE A 398 21.92 3.49 36.63
N GLN A 399 22.56 4.53 36.09
CA GLN A 399 21.95 5.84 35.81
C GLN A 399 20.92 5.81 34.66
N GLU A 400 19.99 6.76 34.72
CA GLU A 400 19.04 7.08 33.65
C GLU A 400 19.72 7.83 32.49
N ILE A 401 19.08 7.80 31.31
CA ILE A 401 19.44 8.58 30.13
C ILE A 401 18.35 9.62 29.90
N HIS A 402 18.75 10.88 29.68
CA HIS A 402 17.86 11.95 29.24
C HIS A 402 17.67 11.91 27.72
N ASP A 403 16.44 12.13 27.27
CA ASP A 403 16.07 12.35 25.89
C ASP A 403 15.73 13.84 25.73
N GLU A 404 16.69 14.60 25.19
CA GLU A 404 16.61 16.06 25.03
C GLU A 404 15.50 16.50 24.06
N GLU A 405 15.15 15.67 23.06
CA GLU A 405 14.07 15.97 22.10
C GLU A 405 12.68 15.81 22.73
N ASN A 406 12.54 14.94 23.74
CA ASN A 406 11.22 14.56 24.31
C ASN A 406 11.06 14.90 25.80
N LYS A 407 12.03 15.60 26.42
CA LYS A 407 12.10 15.92 27.86
C LYS A 407 11.84 14.71 28.78
N SER A 408 12.16 13.51 28.30
CA SER A 408 11.77 12.24 28.92
C SER A 408 12.99 11.48 29.43
N ARG A 409 12.77 10.64 30.46
CA ARG A 409 13.81 9.74 31.00
C ARG A 409 13.61 8.31 30.47
N SER A 410 14.72 7.59 30.34
CA SER A 410 14.76 6.16 29.98
C SER A 410 15.91 5.45 30.71
N ASN A 411 15.86 4.12 30.84
CA ASN A 411 16.91 3.34 31.48
C ASN A 411 17.15 2.05 30.70
N LEU A 412 18.24 2.02 29.93
CA LEU A 412 18.57 0.92 29.02
C LEU A 412 18.90 -0.39 29.75
N HIS A 413 19.37 -0.34 31.00
CA HIS A 413 19.59 -1.54 31.81
C HIS A 413 18.26 -2.18 32.19
N GLU A 414 17.32 -1.40 32.75
CA GLU A 414 15.97 -1.88 33.09
C GLU A 414 15.25 -2.47 31.88
N ALA A 415 15.30 -1.77 30.74
CA ALA A 415 14.64 -2.21 29.52
C ALA A 415 15.19 -3.55 29.02
N ARG A 416 16.53 -3.69 28.96
CA ARG A 416 17.17 -4.96 28.56
C ARG A 416 16.89 -6.10 29.55
N PHE A 417 16.90 -5.82 30.85
CA PHE A 417 16.60 -6.82 31.88
C PHE A 417 15.15 -7.32 31.76
N LEU A 418 14.16 -6.43 31.72
CA LEU A 418 12.76 -6.83 31.61
C LEU A 418 12.43 -7.48 30.25
N THR A 419 13.06 -7.06 29.15
CA THR A 419 12.94 -7.77 27.86
C THR A 419 13.48 -9.20 27.95
N SER A 420 14.60 -9.40 28.67
CA SER A 420 15.20 -10.74 28.88
C SER A 420 14.34 -11.61 29.81
N LEU A 421 13.79 -11.03 30.88
CA LEU A 421 12.87 -11.69 31.81
C LEU A 421 11.54 -12.05 31.12
N CYS A 422 10.98 -11.15 30.32
CA CYS A 422 9.80 -11.42 29.49
C CYS A 422 10.05 -12.63 28.57
N LYS A 423 11.17 -12.64 27.85
CA LYS A 423 11.56 -13.75 26.97
C LYS A 423 11.70 -15.07 27.74
N TYR A 424 12.31 -15.04 28.92
CA TYR A 424 12.45 -16.20 29.79
C TYR A 424 11.10 -16.75 30.27
N LEU A 425 10.13 -15.87 30.60
CA LEU A 425 8.76 -16.25 30.98
C LEU A 425 7.98 -16.83 29.81
N LEU A 426 8.06 -16.24 28.61
CA LEU A 426 7.49 -16.84 27.39
C LEU A 426 8.05 -18.24 27.15
N GLN A 427 9.36 -18.44 27.34
CA GLN A 427 9.99 -19.77 27.25
C GLN A 427 9.47 -20.77 28.32
N GLN A 428 8.97 -20.33 29.48
CA GLN A 428 8.31 -21.20 30.47
C GLN A 428 6.96 -21.77 30.01
N GLY A 429 6.38 -21.21 28.94
CA GLY A 429 5.05 -21.55 28.44
C GLY A 429 3.96 -20.53 28.78
N TYR A 430 4.30 -19.30 29.18
CA TYR A 430 3.32 -18.22 29.30
C TYR A 430 2.95 -17.65 27.93
N SER A 431 1.66 -17.38 27.71
CA SER A 431 1.19 -16.70 26.51
C SER A 431 1.59 -15.22 26.52
N PRO A 432 1.95 -14.60 25.38
CA PRO A 432 2.26 -13.17 25.28
C PRO A 432 1.22 -12.26 25.92
N PHE A 433 -0.07 -12.59 25.76
CA PHE A 433 -1.18 -11.82 26.32
C PHE A 433 -1.26 -11.85 27.85
N GLN A 434 -0.61 -12.81 28.53
CA GLN A 434 -0.54 -12.90 30.00
C GLN A 434 0.53 -12.00 30.63
N ILE A 435 1.32 -11.29 29.81
CA ILE A 435 2.43 -10.45 30.27
C ILE A 435 2.23 -9.01 29.76
N THR A 436 2.16 -8.05 30.67
CA THR A 436 2.26 -6.62 30.35
C THR A 436 3.55 -6.05 30.93
N ILE A 437 4.28 -5.27 30.13
CA ILE A 437 5.38 -4.43 30.58
C ILE A 437 4.85 -3.02 30.82
N LEU A 438 4.99 -2.54 32.06
CA LEU A 438 4.61 -1.19 32.48
C LEU A 438 5.86 -0.35 32.77
N THR A 439 5.75 0.95 32.56
CA THR A 439 6.80 1.90 32.91
C THR A 439 6.24 3.24 33.38
N ALA A 440 6.96 3.92 34.27
CA ALA A 440 6.59 5.27 34.71
C ALA A 440 6.80 6.35 33.61
N TYR A 441 7.57 6.09 32.54
CA TYR A 441 7.98 7.12 31.57
C TYR A 441 7.78 6.71 30.10
N LYS A 442 7.31 7.64 29.27
CA LYS A 442 7.06 7.43 27.83
C LYS A 442 8.35 7.08 27.05
N GLY A 443 9.47 7.74 27.34
CA GLY A 443 10.78 7.45 26.73
C GLY A 443 11.17 5.97 26.80
N GLN A 444 10.95 5.35 27.96
CA GLN A 444 11.22 3.92 28.16
C GLN A 444 10.35 3.00 27.27
N VAL A 445 9.12 3.41 26.92
CA VAL A 445 8.28 2.68 25.96
C VAL A 445 8.90 2.68 24.56
N PHE A 446 9.56 3.77 24.15
CA PHE A 446 10.29 3.82 22.89
C PHE A 446 11.53 2.90 22.92
N ILE A 447 12.29 2.88 24.01
CA ILE A 447 13.41 1.93 24.19
C ILE A 447 12.92 0.47 24.09
N PHE A 448 11.82 0.10 24.77
CA PHE A 448 11.21 -1.22 24.62
C PHE A 448 10.83 -1.54 23.16
N LYS A 449 10.19 -0.60 22.46
CA LYS A 449 9.84 -0.75 21.02
C LYS A 449 11.04 -0.88 20.09
N GLN A 450 12.23 -0.42 20.49
CA GLN A 450 13.49 -0.59 19.74
C GLN A 450 14.16 -1.94 20.00
N ILE A 451 14.12 -2.45 21.24
CA ILE A 451 14.85 -3.68 21.63
C ILE A 451 14.01 -4.96 21.53
N MET A 452 12.67 -4.88 21.56
CA MET A 452 11.78 -6.03 21.48
C MET A 452 11.46 -6.36 20.03
N ASP A 453 11.93 -7.52 19.55
CA ASP A 453 11.66 -7.96 18.18
C ASP A 453 10.21 -8.48 18.01
N LYS A 454 9.56 -8.08 16.92
CA LYS A 454 8.17 -8.48 16.62
C LYS A 454 7.94 -9.99 16.45
N LYS A 455 8.98 -10.83 16.36
CA LYS A 455 8.82 -12.29 16.18
C LYS A 455 8.76 -13.03 17.51
N THR A 456 9.43 -12.51 18.54
CA THR A 456 9.49 -13.11 19.88
C THR A 456 8.39 -12.58 20.80
N PHE A 457 8.00 -11.30 20.65
CA PHE A 457 7.14 -10.59 21.61
C PHE A 457 5.76 -10.18 21.05
N GLU A 458 5.30 -10.81 19.96
CA GLU A 458 3.98 -10.52 19.38
C GLU A 458 2.86 -10.84 20.39
N GLY A 459 2.04 -9.84 20.73
CA GLY A 459 0.99 -9.94 21.74
C GLY A 459 1.38 -9.48 23.17
N VAL A 460 2.66 -9.22 23.45
CA VAL A 460 3.08 -8.60 24.73
C VAL A 460 2.74 -7.11 24.70
N ARG A 461 1.97 -6.61 25.68
CA ARG A 461 1.64 -5.18 25.80
C ARG A 461 2.78 -4.41 26.48
N VAL A 462 3.10 -3.23 25.95
CA VAL A 462 4.03 -2.27 26.58
C VAL A 462 3.39 -0.89 26.59
N CYS A 463 3.16 -0.31 27.78
CA CYS A 463 2.56 1.02 27.93
C CYS A 463 3.04 1.75 29.19
N PRO A 464 2.84 3.08 29.29
CA PRO A 464 2.96 3.81 30.55
C PRO A 464 1.97 3.26 31.60
N VAL A 465 2.28 3.44 32.89
CA VAL A 465 1.39 3.08 34.01
C VAL A 465 0.03 3.78 33.90
N ASP A 466 0.02 5.07 33.58
CA ASP A 466 -1.20 5.87 33.46
C ASP A 466 -2.16 5.29 32.41
N ASN A 467 -1.62 4.80 31.28
CA ASN A 467 -2.35 4.13 30.20
C ASN A 467 -2.71 2.66 30.53
N PHE A 468 -2.84 2.31 31.82
CA PHE A 468 -3.24 0.99 32.32
C PHE A 468 -4.14 1.06 33.58
N GLN A 469 -4.80 2.20 33.83
CA GLN A 469 -5.96 2.27 34.75
C GLN A 469 -7.13 1.40 34.23
N GLY A 470 -8.04 0.99 35.11
CA GLY A 470 -9.01 -0.10 34.91
C GLY A 470 -8.37 -1.50 34.79
N GLU A 471 -7.39 -1.65 33.90
CA GLU A 471 -6.83 -2.92 33.43
C GLU A 471 -6.03 -3.73 34.47
N GLU A 472 -5.82 -5.01 34.15
CA GLU A 472 -5.08 -6.00 34.92
C GLU A 472 -4.42 -7.04 34.00
N ASN A 473 -3.36 -7.71 34.47
CA ASN A 473 -2.83 -8.89 33.78
C ASN A 473 -2.26 -9.94 34.76
N ASP A 474 -2.12 -11.18 34.30
CA ASP A 474 -1.55 -12.31 35.04
C ASP A 474 -0.14 -11.98 35.58
N ILE A 475 0.74 -11.46 34.72
CA ILE A 475 2.10 -11.04 35.07
C ILE A 475 2.34 -9.58 34.63
N ILE A 476 2.87 -8.77 35.55
CA ILE A 476 3.34 -7.40 35.30
C ILE A 476 4.85 -7.32 35.49
N LEU A 477 5.52 -6.72 34.51
CA LEU A 477 6.94 -6.37 34.53
C LEU A 477 7.05 -4.83 34.58
N LEU A 478 7.53 -4.26 35.69
CA LEU A 478 7.43 -2.83 35.97
C LEU A 478 8.82 -2.16 36.04
N SER A 479 9.05 -1.18 35.14
CA SER A 479 10.27 -0.36 35.07
C SER A 479 10.01 1.03 35.68
N PHE A 480 10.79 1.39 36.70
CA PHE A 480 10.67 2.68 37.38
C PHE A 480 11.58 3.78 36.80
N VAL A 481 12.61 3.43 36.03
CA VAL A 481 13.46 4.31 35.22
C VAL A 481 14.41 5.22 36.02
N ARG A 482 13.91 5.92 37.04
CA ARG A 482 14.66 7.00 37.71
C ARG A 482 15.85 6.48 38.52
N SER A 483 17.01 7.03 38.20
CA SER A 483 18.29 6.73 38.82
C SER A 483 19.28 7.83 38.44
N ASN A 484 19.43 8.83 39.31
CA ASN A 484 20.23 10.03 39.07
C ASN A 484 20.94 10.46 40.37
N VAL A 485 21.86 11.41 40.25
CA VAL A 485 22.62 11.96 41.40
C VAL A 485 21.91 13.14 42.08
N GLU A 486 20.83 13.65 41.47
CA GLU A 486 20.09 14.86 41.87
C GLU A 486 19.03 14.61 42.96
N GLY A 487 18.77 13.35 43.34
CA GLY A 487 17.62 13.00 44.20
C GLY A 487 16.26 13.02 43.48
N ASN A 488 16.20 13.38 42.20
CA ASN A 488 14.92 13.63 41.55
C ASN A 488 14.24 12.32 41.08
N ILE A 489 13.25 11.83 41.84
CA ILE A 489 12.40 10.69 41.42
C ILE A 489 11.09 11.08 40.69
N GLY A 490 10.80 12.38 40.55
CA GLY A 490 9.68 12.93 39.76
C GLY A 490 8.31 12.26 40.00
N PHE A 491 7.80 11.58 38.97
CA PHE A 491 6.55 10.79 38.95
C PHE A 491 6.37 9.93 40.21
N LEU A 492 7.47 9.37 40.72
CA LEU A 492 7.50 8.40 41.81
C LEU A 492 7.37 9.03 43.20
N LYS A 493 7.25 10.36 43.31
CA LYS A 493 6.86 11.04 44.57
C LYS A 493 5.34 10.96 44.83
N VAL A 494 4.53 10.69 43.80
CA VAL A 494 3.05 10.69 43.91
C VAL A 494 2.52 9.32 44.33
N SER A 495 1.98 9.21 45.55
CA SER A 495 1.43 7.97 46.12
C SER A 495 0.37 7.32 45.24
N ASN A 496 -0.60 8.09 44.73
CA ASN A 496 -1.65 7.63 43.81
C ASN A 496 -1.10 6.86 42.59
N ARG A 497 0.02 7.32 42.00
CA ARG A 497 0.67 6.68 40.84
C ARG A 497 1.39 5.39 41.23
N ILE A 498 2.01 5.34 42.41
CA ILE A 498 2.60 4.11 42.97
C ILE A 498 1.50 3.07 43.22
N CYS A 499 0.37 3.47 43.80
CA CYS A 499 -0.79 2.61 44.07
C CYS A 499 -1.28 1.93 42.79
N VAL A 500 -1.48 2.70 41.72
CA VAL A 500 -1.88 2.16 40.41
C VAL A 500 -0.81 1.20 39.88
N ALA A 501 0.46 1.59 39.84
CA ALA A 501 1.55 0.77 39.30
C ALA A 501 1.66 -0.63 39.96
N LEU A 502 1.49 -0.70 41.28
CA LEU A 502 1.63 -1.94 42.06
C LEU A 502 0.35 -2.82 42.10
N SER A 503 -0.81 -2.29 41.68
CA SER A 503 -2.13 -2.96 41.77
C SER A 503 -2.64 -3.60 40.48
N ARG A 504 -1.82 -3.64 39.42
CA ARG A 504 -2.19 -4.18 38.09
C ARG A 504 -2.01 -5.70 37.96
N ALA A 505 -1.26 -6.32 38.88
CA ALA A 505 -0.80 -7.71 38.76
C ALA A 505 -1.72 -8.71 39.48
N LYS A 506 -2.14 -9.76 38.78
CA LYS A 506 -2.95 -10.83 39.38
C LYS A 506 -2.09 -11.86 40.11
N LYS A 507 -1.11 -12.44 39.40
CA LYS A 507 -0.33 -13.60 39.86
C LYS A 507 1.15 -13.29 40.05
N GLY A 508 1.74 -12.43 39.21
CA GLY A 508 3.17 -12.12 39.22
C GLY A 508 3.48 -10.63 39.09
N LEU A 509 4.33 -10.08 39.96
CA LEU A 509 4.79 -8.69 39.88
C LEU A 509 6.32 -8.63 40.05
N TYR A 510 7.01 -8.17 39.01
CA TYR A 510 8.46 -8.03 38.99
C TYR A 510 8.82 -6.58 38.70
N CYS A 511 9.38 -5.91 39.70
CA CYS A 511 9.73 -4.50 39.64
C CYS A 511 11.25 -4.34 39.49
N ILE A 512 11.71 -3.33 38.76
CA ILE A 512 13.13 -2.96 38.69
C ILE A 512 13.29 -1.45 38.82
N GLY A 513 14.31 -1.01 39.54
CA GLY A 513 14.59 0.42 39.78
C GLY A 513 15.66 0.67 40.86
N ASN A 514 15.99 1.95 41.04
CA ASN A 514 16.87 2.42 42.11
C ASN A 514 16.09 2.67 43.42
N PHE A 515 15.82 1.58 44.15
CA PHE A 515 14.97 1.62 45.34
C PHE A 515 15.63 2.33 46.54
N THR A 516 16.96 2.32 46.64
CA THR A 516 17.72 3.16 47.58
C THR A 516 17.40 4.65 47.38
N LEU A 517 17.51 5.16 46.15
CA LEU A 517 17.17 6.56 45.80
C LEU A 517 15.70 6.88 46.15
N MET A 518 14.77 6.01 45.76
CA MET A 518 13.34 6.21 46.03
C MET A 518 13.02 6.23 47.54
N SER A 519 13.72 5.44 48.34
CA SER A 519 13.51 5.33 49.79
C SER A 519 14.00 6.54 50.58
N GLN A 520 14.97 7.28 50.05
CA GLN A 520 15.45 8.54 50.61
C GLN A 520 14.44 9.67 50.35
N GLU A 521 13.81 9.63 49.18
CA GLU A 521 13.01 10.73 48.61
C GLU A 521 11.49 10.64 48.87
N SER A 522 10.99 9.52 49.39
CA SER A 522 9.56 9.33 49.65
C SER A 522 9.30 8.35 50.79
N LYS A 523 8.54 8.81 51.80
CA LYS A 523 8.13 8.01 52.99
C LYS A 523 7.36 6.75 52.61
N VAL A 524 6.57 6.82 51.53
CA VAL A 524 5.83 5.68 50.97
C VAL A 524 6.81 4.62 50.49
N TRP A 525 7.84 5.02 49.76
CA TRP A 525 8.90 4.12 49.32
C TRP A 525 9.75 3.59 50.48
N THR A 526 10.08 4.42 51.48
CA THR A 526 10.78 3.96 52.71
C THR A 526 10.00 2.85 53.42
N ALA A 527 8.66 2.96 53.51
CA ALA A 527 7.81 1.93 54.11
C ALA A 527 7.78 0.64 53.27
N ILE A 528 7.60 0.77 51.94
CA ILE A 528 7.60 -0.36 51.00
C ILE A 528 8.92 -1.13 51.04
N THR A 529 10.06 -0.45 50.93
CA THR A 529 11.38 -1.12 50.90
C THR A 529 11.73 -1.72 52.25
N SER A 530 11.42 -1.06 53.37
CA SER A 530 11.61 -1.61 54.71
C SER A 530 10.83 -2.92 54.94
N ASP A 531 9.64 -3.06 54.36
CA ASP A 531 8.85 -4.30 54.41
C ASP A 531 9.38 -5.36 53.44
N LEU A 532 9.67 -5.00 52.19
CA LEU A 532 10.25 -5.93 51.21
C LEU A 532 11.59 -6.50 51.68
N GLN A 533 12.43 -5.71 52.36
CA GLN A 533 13.68 -6.17 52.99
C GLN A 533 13.38 -7.22 54.08
N LYS A 534 12.47 -6.93 55.03
CA LYS A 534 12.04 -7.90 56.06
C LYS A 534 11.51 -9.20 55.46
N ARG A 535 10.75 -9.13 54.36
CA ARG A 535 10.19 -10.29 53.66
C ARG A 535 11.16 -10.99 52.69
N ASN A 536 12.38 -10.47 52.52
CA ASN A 536 13.37 -10.95 51.54
C ASN A 536 12.80 -11.00 50.10
N LEU A 537 12.15 -9.91 49.68
CA LEU A 537 11.50 -9.73 48.37
C LEU A 537 12.13 -8.60 47.53
N ILE A 538 13.26 -8.05 47.97
CA ILE A 538 14.07 -7.05 47.27
C ILE A 538 15.55 -7.46 47.31
N GLY A 539 16.30 -7.13 46.26
CA GLY A 539 17.74 -7.36 46.19
C GLY A 539 18.32 -7.18 44.79
N PRO A 540 19.64 -7.29 44.62
CA PRO A 540 20.31 -7.01 43.34
C PRO A 540 20.16 -8.12 42.28
N SER A 541 19.63 -9.29 42.64
CA SER A 541 19.46 -10.42 41.71
C SER A 541 18.14 -11.16 41.91
N LEU A 542 17.45 -11.48 40.80
CA LEU A 542 16.30 -12.38 40.80
C LEU A 542 16.80 -13.83 40.64
N LYS A 543 16.22 -14.78 41.39
CA LYS A 543 16.63 -16.20 41.33
C LYS A 543 15.67 -16.99 40.42
N LEU A 544 16.18 -17.37 39.25
CA LEU A 544 15.51 -18.21 38.26
C LEU A 544 15.78 -19.70 38.54
N PHE A 545 14.81 -20.56 38.21
CA PHE A 545 14.86 -22.00 38.50
C PHE A 545 14.51 -22.81 37.27
N CYS A 546 15.40 -23.73 36.87
CA CYS A 546 15.07 -24.71 35.84
C CYS A 546 14.05 -25.72 36.40
N ARG A 547 12.85 -25.77 35.82
CA ARG A 547 11.76 -26.69 36.24
C ARG A 547 12.18 -28.16 36.28
N ASN A 548 13.15 -28.55 35.44
CA ASN A 548 13.67 -29.91 35.34
C ASN A 548 14.90 -30.16 36.24
N HIS A 549 15.55 -29.09 36.73
CA HIS A 549 16.78 -29.12 37.52
C HIS A 549 16.75 -28.04 38.63
N PRO A 550 15.85 -28.13 39.62
CA PRO A 550 15.65 -27.09 40.64
C PRO A 550 16.83 -26.93 41.61
N THR A 551 17.77 -27.86 41.63
CA THR A 551 18.98 -27.85 42.48
C THR A 551 20.06 -26.86 42.02
N ARG A 552 19.84 -26.14 40.91
CA ARG A 552 20.75 -25.12 40.37
C ARG A 552 19.98 -23.84 40.06
N PRO A 553 19.76 -22.95 41.06
CA PRO A 553 19.27 -21.61 40.79
C PRO A 553 20.26 -20.84 39.90
N LEU A 554 19.73 -20.01 39.02
CA LEU A 554 20.47 -19.00 38.27
C LEU A 554 20.08 -17.64 38.82
N GLU A 555 21.05 -16.91 39.38
CA GLU A 555 20.83 -15.53 39.80
C GLU A 555 21.07 -14.60 38.61
N VAL A 556 20.13 -13.71 38.33
CA VAL A 556 20.21 -12.73 37.23
C VAL A 556 20.07 -11.32 37.77
N SER A 557 21.01 -10.44 37.41
CA SER A 557 20.98 -9.00 37.68
C SER A 557 21.06 -8.17 36.40
N ALA A 558 21.64 -8.73 35.32
CA ALA A 558 21.73 -8.11 34.01
C ALA A 558 21.14 -8.99 32.90
N SER A 559 20.86 -8.40 31.73
CA SER A 559 20.44 -9.12 30.51
C SER A 559 21.40 -10.23 30.09
N GLU A 560 22.67 -10.06 30.39
CA GLU A 560 23.76 -10.98 30.08
C GLU A 560 23.64 -12.31 30.82
N ASP A 561 23.09 -12.32 32.04
CA ASP A 561 23.02 -13.50 32.91
C ASP A 561 22.00 -14.53 32.42
N PHE A 562 21.00 -14.08 31.66
CA PHE A 562 20.02 -14.94 30.99
C PHE A 562 20.67 -15.90 29.96
N LYS A 563 21.95 -15.71 29.59
CA LYS A 563 22.78 -16.73 28.89
C LYS A 563 22.97 -18.01 29.71
N GLY A 564 22.70 -17.98 31.02
CA GLY A 564 22.56 -19.15 31.89
C GLY A 564 21.30 -20.00 31.62
N ALA A 565 20.26 -19.41 31.02
CA ALA A 565 18.99 -20.05 30.72
C ALA A 565 18.49 -19.80 29.27
N PRO A 566 19.29 -20.18 28.24
CA PRO A 566 19.07 -19.73 26.86
C PRO A 566 17.77 -20.23 26.22
N ASP A 567 17.32 -21.43 26.62
CA ASP A 567 16.11 -22.09 26.13
C ASP A 567 15.05 -22.19 27.26
N GLY A 568 15.04 -21.24 28.20
CA GLY A 568 14.17 -21.22 29.39
C GLY A 568 14.55 -22.21 30.51
N GLY A 569 15.46 -23.16 30.26
CA GLY A 569 16.04 -24.03 31.27
C GLY A 569 17.57 -23.94 31.31
N CYS A 570 18.19 -24.64 32.27
CA CYS A 570 19.62 -24.53 32.56
C CYS A 570 20.53 -25.01 31.42
N GLN A 571 21.80 -24.59 31.44
CA GLN A 571 22.80 -24.91 30.40
C GLN A 571 23.13 -26.39 30.16
N LEU A 572 22.64 -27.33 30.99
CA LEU A 572 22.80 -28.77 30.77
C LEU A 572 22.14 -29.21 29.44
N PRO A 573 22.68 -30.22 28.73
CA PRO A 573 21.99 -30.81 27.58
C PRO A 573 20.67 -31.46 28.01
N CYS A 574 19.65 -31.44 27.16
CA CYS A 574 18.40 -32.12 27.46
C CYS A 574 18.58 -33.65 27.36
N THR A 575 18.26 -34.37 28.44
CA THR A 575 18.42 -35.83 28.57
C THR A 575 17.19 -36.63 28.11
N ALA A 576 16.07 -35.95 27.79
CA ALA A 576 14.86 -36.58 27.32
C ALA A 576 15.11 -37.32 25.99
N ARG A 577 14.48 -38.50 25.84
CA ARG A 577 14.41 -39.23 24.58
C ARG A 577 13.14 -38.80 23.84
N LEU A 578 13.31 -38.47 22.56
CA LEU A 578 12.24 -38.27 21.60
C LEU A 578 11.64 -39.63 21.22
N ASP A 579 10.42 -39.69 20.66
CA ASP A 579 9.72 -40.94 20.29
C ASP A 579 10.54 -41.89 19.40
N CYS A 580 11.48 -41.36 18.63
CA CYS A 580 12.42 -42.13 17.81
C CYS A 580 13.61 -42.74 18.58
N GLY A 581 13.62 -42.69 19.91
CA GLY A 581 14.65 -43.22 20.80
C GLY A 581 15.88 -42.32 21.00
N HIS A 582 16.11 -41.35 20.11
CA HIS A 582 17.21 -40.40 20.20
C HIS A 582 17.04 -39.37 21.33
N THR A 583 18.14 -38.98 21.98
CA THR A 583 18.15 -37.85 22.92
C THR A 583 17.91 -36.52 22.20
N CYS A 584 17.20 -35.60 22.87
CA CYS A 584 17.04 -34.23 22.40
C CYS A 584 18.40 -33.54 22.17
N GLN A 585 18.48 -32.67 21.17
CA GLN A 585 19.71 -31.95 20.79
C GLN A 585 19.82 -30.53 21.40
N MET A 586 18.76 -30.05 22.06
CA MET A 586 18.74 -28.75 22.70
C MET A 586 19.36 -28.80 24.11
N LYS A 587 19.64 -27.62 24.69
CA LYS A 587 19.83 -27.52 26.14
C LYS A 587 18.52 -27.78 26.85
N CYS A 588 18.56 -27.96 28.16
CA CYS A 588 17.38 -28.19 28.97
C CYS A 588 16.37 -27.04 28.78
N HIS A 589 15.14 -27.37 28.40
CA HIS A 589 14.05 -26.42 28.18
C HIS A 589 12.76 -26.88 28.89
N PRO A 590 11.84 -25.96 29.24
CA PRO A 590 10.57 -26.29 29.90
C PRO A 590 9.35 -26.26 28.95
N SER A 591 9.52 -25.79 27.71
CA SER A 591 8.44 -25.39 26.79
C SER A 591 7.62 -26.57 26.27
N ASP A 592 8.25 -27.73 26.10
CA ASP A 592 7.60 -29.03 25.90
C ASP A 592 8.22 -30.00 26.91
N LYS A 593 7.36 -30.61 27.74
CA LYS A 593 7.78 -31.60 28.75
C LYS A 593 7.92 -33.00 28.16
N GLU A 594 7.05 -33.36 27.23
CA GLU A 594 6.94 -34.72 26.69
C GLU A 594 7.72 -34.87 25.37
N HIS A 595 8.19 -33.77 24.81
CA HIS A 595 9.00 -33.69 23.58
C HIS A 595 8.27 -34.16 22.31
N ARG A 596 6.94 -34.05 22.29
CA ARG A 596 6.07 -34.41 21.15
C ARG A 596 6.30 -33.50 19.94
N ASP A 597 6.53 -32.21 20.17
CA ASP A 597 6.71 -31.22 19.11
C ASP A 597 8.17 -31.12 18.62
N ILE A 598 9.10 -31.82 19.29
CA ILE A 598 10.55 -31.67 19.08
C ILE A 598 11.08 -32.71 18.08
N LEU A 599 11.02 -32.32 16.80
CA LEU A 599 11.43 -33.15 15.67
C LEU A 599 12.94 -33.51 15.70
N CYS A 600 13.24 -34.82 15.69
CA CYS A 600 14.62 -35.34 15.75
C CYS A 600 15.42 -35.13 14.45
N LYS A 601 16.50 -34.34 14.53
CA LYS A 601 17.36 -33.97 13.37
C LYS A 601 18.55 -34.92 13.11
N ARG A 602 18.57 -36.12 13.70
CA ARG A 602 19.56 -37.18 13.36
C ARG A 602 19.14 -37.96 12.09
N PRO A 603 20.04 -38.73 11.45
CA PRO A 603 19.66 -39.72 10.43
C PRO A 603 18.70 -40.80 10.96
N CYS A 604 17.97 -41.48 10.06
CA CYS A 604 17.12 -42.62 10.40
C CYS A 604 17.95 -43.92 10.46
N GLU A 605 18.37 -44.32 11.67
CA GLU A 605 19.11 -45.57 11.94
C GLU A 605 18.23 -46.85 11.83
N ARG A 606 17.10 -46.80 11.10
CA ARG A 606 16.15 -47.93 10.96
C ARG A 606 16.32 -48.62 9.61
N ASP A 607 16.47 -49.95 9.64
CA ASP A 607 16.43 -50.80 8.45
C ASP A 607 15.04 -50.81 7.80
N VAL A 608 14.97 -50.62 6.49
CA VAL A 608 13.68 -50.59 5.74
C VAL A 608 13.23 -51.98 5.24
N CYS A 609 13.98 -53.04 5.55
CA CYS A 609 13.56 -54.44 5.36
C CYS A 609 14.46 -55.42 6.14
N GLY A 610 14.02 -56.67 6.26
CA GLY A 610 14.79 -57.77 6.87
C GLY A 610 16.00 -58.27 6.08
N LEU A 611 16.61 -57.42 5.24
CA LEU A 611 17.89 -57.65 4.55
C LEU A 611 18.94 -56.56 4.88
N GLN A 612 18.74 -55.78 5.95
CA GLN A 612 19.70 -54.78 6.47
C GLN A 612 20.06 -53.66 5.47
N HIS A 613 19.03 -53.07 4.85
CA HIS A 613 19.19 -51.89 3.99
C HIS A 613 18.88 -50.59 4.78
N PRO A 614 19.83 -49.65 4.90
CA PRO A 614 19.70 -48.45 5.74
C PRO A 614 18.82 -47.36 5.10
N CYS A 615 18.19 -46.52 5.94
CA CYS A 615 17.31 -45.45 5.48
C CYS A 615 18.07 -44.13 5.16
N PRO A 616 17.78 -43.46 4.02
CA PRO A 616 18.43 -42.20 3.64
C PRO A 616 17.78 -40.92 4.24
N LEU A 617 16.75 -41.04 5.09
CA LEU A 617 15.98 -39.90 5.62
C LEU A 617 16.43 -39.46 7.02
N LEU A 618 15.96 -38.29 7.47
CA LEU A 618 16.11 -37.84 8.86
C LEU A 618 15.09 -38.57 9.76
N CYS A 619 15.43 -38.75 11.03
CA CYS A 619 14.73 -39.66 11.95
C CYS A 619 13.28 -39.25 12.25
N PHE A 620 12.97 -37.95 12.16
CA PHE A 620 11.61 -37.41 12.28
C PHE A 620 10.72 -37.62 11.03
N GLN A 621 11.32 -37.98 9.90
CA GLN A 621 10.60 -38.25 8.66
C GLN A 621 10.16 -39.72 8.63
N GLN A 622 8.99 -40.02 8.07
CA GLN A 622 8.49 -41.39 7.97
C GLN A 622 9.38 -42.21 7.02
N CYS A 623 10.25 -43.04 7.61
CA CYS A 623 11.18 -43.91 6.89
C CYS A 623 10.38 -44.92 6.03
N HIS A 624 10.72 -45.04 4.74
CA HIS A 624 9.85 -45.70 3.75
C HIS A 624 9.54 -47.17 4.06
N GLU A 625 8.25 -47.52 4.11
CA GLU A 625 7.73 -48.86 4.44
C GLU A 625 8.13 -49.97 3.42
N ASN A 626 8.48 -49.57 2.20
CA ASN A 626 8.72 -50.48 1.08
C ASN A 626 10.16 -50.32 0.56
N CYS A 627 11.06 -51.21 0.99
CA CYS A 627 12.42 -51.27 0.46
C CYS A 627 12.42 -51.53 -1.06
N GLN A 628 12.93 -50.57 -1.85
CA GLN A 628 12.83 -50.59 -3.30
C GLN A 628 13.91 -51.45 -4.01
N GLU A 629 14.83 -52.04 -3.25
CA GLU A 629 15.88 -52.92 -3.76
C GLU A 629 15.32 -54.15 -4.50
N LEU A 630 16.02 -54.59 -5.55
CA LEU A 630 15.54 -55.58 -6.51
C LEU A 630 16.13 -56.97 -6.24
N VAL A 631 15.25 -57.97 -6.11
CA VAL A 631 15.61 -59.36 -5.82
C VAL A 631 14.84 -60.33 -6.73
N GLN A 632 15.40 -61.52 -6.99
CA GLN A 632 14.78 -62.50 -7.87
C GLN A 632 13.96 -63.53 -7.06
N LYS A 633 12.68 -63.73 -7.41
CA LYS A 633 11.76 -64.68 -6.73
C LYS A 633 10.99 -65.54 -7.75
N LEU A 634 10.29 -66.57 -7.27
CA LEU A 634 9.57 -67.57 -8.07
C LEU A 634 8.08 -67.56 -7.68
N LEU A 635 7.18 -67.54 -8.68
CA LEU A 635 5.75 -67.28 -8.50
C LEU A 635 4.90 -68.57 -8.53
N PRO A 636 3.72 -68.60 -7.88
CA PRO A 636 2.82 -69.77 -7.85
C PRO A 636 2.40 -70.29 -9.23
N CYS A 637 2.40 -69.43 -10.26
CA CYS A 637 2.17 -69.83 -11.65
C CYS A 637 3.38 -70.52 -12.32
N SER A 638 4.38 -70.98 -11.56
CA SER A 638 5.62 -71.63 -12.03
C SER A 638 6.58 -70.76 -12.87
N HIS A 639 6.50 -69.43 -12.77
CA HIS A 639 7.39 -68.50 -13.50
C HIS A 639 8.38 -67.76 -12.55
N LYS A 640 9.61 -67.50 -13.02
CA LYS A 640 10.65 -66.74 -12.28
C LYS A 640 10.63 -65.26 -12.65
N GLN A 641 10.86 -64.35 -11.69
CA GLN A 641 10.77 -62.91 -11.93
C GLN A 641 11.61 -62.06 -10.94
N TRP A 642 12.14 -60.93 -11.41
CA TRP A 642 12.68 -59.86 -10.56
C TRP A 642 11.56 -59.00 -9.96
N VAL A 643 11.61 -58.78 -8.65
CA VAL A 643 10.60 -58.08 -7.85
C VAL A 643 11.28 -57.21 -6.78
N GLN A 644 10.58 -56.20 -6.26
CA GLN A 644 11.11 -55.41 -5.14
C GLN A 644 11.08 -56.22 -3.84
N CYS A 645 12.03 -55.98 -2.94
CA CYS A 645 12.29 -56.80 -1.74
C CYS A 645 11.01 -57.13 -0.95
N PHE A 646 10.17 -56.14 -0.69
CA PHE A 646 8.94 -56.25 0.11
C PHE A 646 7.83 -57.12 -0.51
N GLN A 647 7.88 -57.43 -1.81
CA GLN A 647 6.77 -58.09 -2.51
C GLN A 647 6.72 -59.60 -2.21
N LYS A 648 5.56 -60.09 -1.75
CA LYS A 648 5.29 -61.52 -1.52
C LYS A 648 4.97 -62.23 -2.84
N THR A 649 5.26 -63.53 -2.93
CA THR A 649 5.11 -64.30 -4.18
C THR A 649 3.66 -64.56 -4.60
N GLY A 650 2.70 -64.55 -3.67
CA GLY A 650 1.26 -64.67 -3.99
C GLY A 650 0.67 -63.41 -4.62
N ASP A 651 1.01 -62.23 -4.08
CA ASP A 651 0.46 -60.94 -4.50
C ASP A 651 1.07 -60.44 -5.83
N VAL A 652 2.20 -60.99 -6.25
CA VAL A 652 2.86 -60.65 -7.52
C VAL A 652 2.17 -61.37 -8.68
N ASN A 653 1.27 -60.63 -9.33
CA ASN A 653 0.59 -61.05 -10.55
C ASN A 653 1.56 -61.64 -11.60
N CYS A 654 1.34 -62.92 -11.92
CA CYS A 654 2.06 -63.66 -12.95
C CYS A 654 2.08 -62.90 -14.28
N ARG A 655 3.23 -62.78 -14.97
CA ARG A 655 3.30 -61.94 -16.18
C ARG A 655 2.81 -62.61 -17.48
N SER A 656 2.37 -63.87 -17.42
CA SER A 656 1.91 -64.71 -18.54
C SER A 656 0.41 -64.53 -18.88
N LYS A 657 0.04 -64.79 -20.14
CA LYS A 657 -1.26 -64.43 -20.76
C LYS A 657 -2.44 -65.30 -20.28
N CYS A 658 -3.67 -64.78 -20.38
CA CYS A 658 -4.94 -65.47 -20.16
C CYS A 658 -5.74 -65.67 -21.47
N ASN A 659 -6.75 -66.56 -21.46
CA ASN A 659 -7.41 -67.07 -22.68
C ASN A 659 -8.95 -66.87 -22.77
N ARG A 660 -9.63 -66.26 -21.77
CA ARG A 660 -11.12 -66.10 -21.74
C ARG A 660 -11.65 -64.98 -22.66
N LEU A 661 -12.98 -64.85 -22.82
CA LEU A 661 -13.66 -63.85 -23.69
C LEU A 661 -14.52 -62.85 -22.87
N LEU A 662 -14.80 -61.67 -23.42
CA LEU A 662 -15.49 -60.53 -22.77
C LEU A 662 -16.76 -60.07 -23.53
N PRO A 663 -17.72 -59.36 -22.88
CA PRO A 663 -19.00 -58.96 -23.48
C PRO A 663 -18.91 -58.09 -24.75
N CYS A 664 -17.81 -57.37 -24.93
CA CYS A 664 -17.54 -56.61 -26.17
C CYS A 664 -17.13 -57.50 -27.37
N GLY A 665 -17.30 -58.82 -27.30
CA GLY A 665 -16.94 -59.78 -28.35
C GLY A 665 -15.44 -60.10 -28.46
N HIS A 666 -14.65 -59.83 -27.41
CA HIS A 666 -13.18 -59.82 -27.51
C HIS A 666 -12.46 -60.64 -26.45
N GLN A 667 -11.32 -61.22 -26.80
CA GLN A 667 -10.53 -62.05 -25.90
C GLN A 667 -9.82 -61.22 -24.83
N CYS A 668 -9.88 -61.68 -23.60
CA CYS A 668 -9.34 -61.04 -22.41
C CYS A 668 -7.81 -61.05 -22.47
N LYS A 669 -7.21 -59.86 -22.64
CA LYS A 669 -5.75 -59.66 -22.69
C LYS A 669 -5.06 -59.69 -21.31
N ASN A 670 -5.83 -59.85 -20.22
CA ASN A 670 -5.30 -59.82 -18.86
C ASN A 670 -4.36 -61.02 -18.61
N ARG A 671 -3.64 -60.97 -17.50
CA ARG A 671 -2.70 -62.02 -17.10
C ARG A 671 -3.41 -63.13 -16.31
N CYS A 672 -2.79 -64.31 -16.26
CA CYS A 672 -3.39 -65.52 -15.65
C CYS A 672 -3.86 -65.35 -14.19
N GLY A 673 -3.31 -64.39 -13.44
CA GLY A 673 -3.68 -64.10 -12.04
C GLY A 673 -4.69 -62.97 -11.83
N GLN A 674 -5.33 -62.44 -12.90
CA GLN A 674 -6.22 -61.28 -12.82
C GLN A 674 -7.65 -61.60 -13.28
N ASP A 675 -8.63 -61.04 -12.58
CA ASP A 675 -10.04 -61.12 -12.96
C ASP A 675 -10.32 -60.47 -14.33
N CYS A 676 -11.36 -60.98 -14.99
CA CYS A 676 -11.78 -60.52 -16.31
C CYS A 676 -12.65 -59.26 -16.18
N SER A 677 -12.08 -58.10 -16.53
CA SER A 677 -12.76 -56.80 -16.43
C SER A 677 -13.94 -56.67 -17.39
N THR A 678 -15.06 -56.14 -16.91
CA THR A 678 -16.22 -55.74 -17.75
C THR A 678 -15.87 -54.65 -18.76
N PHE A 679 -14.90 -53.79 -18.44
CA PHE A 679 -14.38 -52.77 -19.34
C PHE A 679 -13.45 -53.39 -20.40
N CYS A 680 -13.72 -53.05 -21.66
CA CYS A 680 -13.07 -53.64 -22.82
C CYS A 680 -11.71 -52.96 -23.10
N THR A 681 -10.63 -53.53 -22.55
CA THR A 681 -9.25 -53.06 -22.74
C THR A 681 -8.67 -53.40 -24.12
N LYS A 682 -9.46 -53.97 -25.04
CA LYS A 682 -9.06 -54.06 -26.45
C LYS A 682 -8.95 -52.64 -26.99
N MET A 683 -7.75 -52.30 -27.43
CA MET A 683 -7.48 -51.08 -28.17
C MET A 683 -8.40 -51.02 -29.41
N ILE A 684 -9.12 -49.91 -29.54
CA ILE A 684 -9.91 -49.55 -30.72
C ILE A 684 -9.44 -48.19 -31.20
N LEU A 685 -9.46 -47.97 -32.52
CA LEU A 685 -9.16 -46.67 -33.09
C LEU A 685 -10.36 -45.72 -32.88
N LYS A 686 -10.36 -45.00 -31.75
CA LYS A 686 -11.44 -44.09 -31.37
C LYS A 686 -11.10 -42.69 -31.90
N THR A 687 -12.06 -42.07 -32.59
CA THR A 687 -11.93 -40.67 -33.03
C THR A 687 -12.47 -39.79 -31.92
N PHE A 688 -11.65 -38.91 -31.34
CA PHE A 688 -12.05 -38.01 -30.27
C PHE A 688 -12.56 -36.68 -30.85
N HIS A 689 -13.81 -36.33 -30.58
CA HIS A 689 -14.42 -35.05 -30.98
C HIS A 689 -14.30 -34.04 -29.83
N PRO A 690 -14.02 -32.74 -30.07
CA PRO A 690 -13.85 -32.07 -31.37
C PRO A 690 -12.47 -32.26 -32.04
N CYS A 691 -11.44 -32.68 -31.29
CA CYS A 691 -10.04 -32.59 -31.73
C CYS A 691 -9.65 -33.42 -32.98
N GLY A 692 -10.51 -34.31 -33.47
CA GLY A 692 -10.30 -35.13 -34.67
C GLY A 692 -9.27 -36.25 -34.53
N HIS A 693 -8.48 -36.27 -33.44
CA HIS A 693 -7.43 -37.25 -33.22
C HIS A 693 -7.98 -38.68 -33.16
N LYS A 694 -7.34 -39.56 -33.94
CA LYS A 694 -7.61 -41.01 -33.98
C LYS A 694 -6.52 -41.73 -33.21
N SER A 695 -6.72 -41.89 -31.91
CA SER A 695 -5.78 -42.64 -31.07
C SER A 695 -6.30 -44.08 -30.89
N GLU A 696 -5.40 -45.06 -30.94
CA GLU A 696 -5.72 -46.39 -30.45
C GLU A 696 -5.84 -46.30 -28.92
N VAL A 697 -7.02 -46.56 -28.38
CA VAL A 697 -7.32 -46.42 -26.95
C VAL A 697 -8.19 -47.57 -26.47
N GLN A 698 -8.18 -47.81 -25.16
CA GLN A 698 -9.15 -48.71 -24.55
C GLN A 698 -10.57 -48.18 -24.80
N CYS A 699 -11.51 -49.08 -25.08
CA CYS A 699 -12.87 -48.71 -25.52
C CYS A 699 -13.58 -47.73 -24.56
N SER A 700 -13.29 -47.86 -23.26
CA SER A 700 -13.78 -47.05 -22.15
C SER A 700 -13.19 -45.64 -22.01
N GLU A 701 -12.13 -45.27 -22.74
CA GLU A 701 -11.50 -43.94 -22.60
C GLU A 701 -12.37 -42.83 -23.21
N ILE A 702 -12.41 -41.66 -22.58
CA ILE A 702 -13.27 -40.51 -22.95
C ILE A 702 -12.43 -39.26 -23.29
N SER A 703 -11.25 -39.13 -22.70
CA SER A 703 -10.34 -38.00 -22.90
C SER A 703 -9.28 -38.27 -23.97
N CYS A 704 -8.92 -37.26 -24.77
CA CYS A 704 -7.91 -37.42 -25.82
C CYS A 704 -6.48 -37.47 -25.24
N PRO A 705 -5.71 -38.56 -25.46
CA PRO A 705 -4.40 -38.76 -24.86
C PRO A 705 -3.22 -38.21 -25.67
N GLU A 706 -3.42 -37.73 -26.91
CA GLU A 706 -2.36 -37.17 -27.76
C GLU A 706 -1.59 -36.04 -27.06
N GLU A 707 -0.29 -35.95 -27.31
CA GLU A 707 0.57 -34.92 -26.71
C GLU A 707 0.30 -33.53 -27.29
N CYS A 708 0.26 -32.51 -26.42
CA CYS A 708 0.13 -31.11 -26.82
C CYS A 708 1.46 -30.60 -27.41
N LYS A 709 1.59 -30.65 -28.73
CA LYS A 709 2.83 -30.32 -29.47
C LYS A 709 3.15 -28.82 -29.56
N VAL A 710 2.41 -27.97 -28.85
CA VAL A 710 2.58 -26.50 -28.85
C VAL A 710 3.84 -26.09 -28.08
N LEU A 711 4.58 -25.12 -28.63
CA LEU A 711 5.67 -24.43 -27.93
C LEU A 711 5.10 -23.33 -27.04
N LEU A 712 5.44 -23.37 -25.75
CA LEU A 712 5.04 -22.36 -24.77
C LEU A 712 5.87 -21.07 -24.95
N LYS A 713 5.40 -19.94 -24.41
CA LYS A 713 6.15 -18.66 -24.40
C LYS A 713 7.53 -18.73 -23.74
N CYS A 714 7.79 -19.78 -22.98
CA CYS A 714 9.09 -20.08 -22.37
C CYS A 714 9.99 -21.00 -23.21
N GLU A 715 9.74 -21.15 -24.52
CA GLU A 715 10.50 -21.95 -25.51
C GLU A 715 10.47 -23.49 -25.29
N HIS A 716 10.01 -23.95 -24.14
CA HIS A 716 9.75 -25.35 -23.85
C HIS A 716 8.43 -25.84 -24.49
N ARG A 717 8.36 -27.10 -24.89
CA ARG A 717 7.11 -27.74 -25.37
C ARG A 717 6.14 -27.97 -24.21
N CYS A 718 4.84 -27.88 -24.48
CA CYS A 718 3.82 -28.26 -23.50
C CYS A 718 3.93 -29.75 -23.13
N GLN A 719 3.66 -30.07 -21.86
CA GLN A 719 3.66 -31.45 -21.34
C GLN A 719 2.24 -31.96 -21.04
N GLY A 720 1.22 -31.20 -21.44
CA GLY A 720 -0.17 -31.64 -21.38
C GLY A 720 -0.55 -32.58 -22.52
N THR A 721 -1.65 -33.29 -22.35
CA THR A 721 -2.34 -33.97 -23.45
C THR A 721 -3.40 -33.05 -24.04
N CYS A 722 -3.83 -33.33 -25.27
CA CYS A 722 -4.87 -32.59 -25.98
C CYS A 722 -6.15 -32.45 -25.13
N GLY A 723 -6.57 -33.51 -24.43
CA GLY A 723 -7.69 -33.45 -23.48
C GLY A 723 -7.42 -32.58 -22.23
N LYS A 724 -6.21 -32.61 -21.66
CA LYS A 724 -5.87 -31.78 -20.49
C LYS A 724 -5.68 -30.30 -20.81
N CYS A 725 -5.38 -29.98 -22.06
CA CYS A 725 -5.27 -28.60 -22.55
C CYS A 725 -6.58 -28.07 -23.18
N GLU A 726 -7.70 -28.82 -23.07
CA GLU A 726 -8.99 -28.50 -23.70
C GLU A 726 -8.84 -28.15 -25.19
N ASN A 727 -8.23 -29.06 -25.95
CA ASN A 727 -7.85 -28.92 -27.37
C ASN A 727 -6.90 -27.74 -27.68
N GLY A 728 -6.20 -27.22 -26.66
CA GLY A 728 -5.28 -26.08 -26.76
C GLY A 728 -5.84 -24.74 -26.28
N LYS A 729 -7.08 -24.69 -25.78
CA LYS A 729 -7.66 -23.47 -25.19
C LYS A 729 -6.91 -22.98 -23.95
N TYR A 730 -6.37 -23.90 -23.15
CA TYR A 730 -5.65 -23.59 -21.91
C TYR A 730 -4.39 -24.45 -21.82
N HIS A 731 -3.21 -23.84 -21.86
CA HIS A 731 -1.96 -24.59 -21.76
C HIS A 731 -1.55 -24.84 -20.29
N LEU A 732 -1.09 -26.06 -20.00
CA LEU A 732 -0.49 -26.34 -18.68
C LEU A 732 0.84 -25.61 -18.52
N ARG A 733 1.02 -24.96 -17.36
CA ARG A 733 2.23 -24.24 -16.97
C ARG A 733 3.51 -25.08 -17.11
N CYS A 734 4.61 -24.41 -17.47
CA CYS A 734 5.87 -25.10 -17.70
C CYS A 734 6.51 -25.60 -16.40
N THR A 735 6.57 -26.92 -16.27
CA THR A 735 7.23 -27.64 -15.15
C THR A 735 8.75 -27.77 -15.34
N GLN A 736 9.30 -27.39 -16.51
CA GLN A 736 10.74 -27.51 -16.75
C GLN A 736 11.51 -26.47 -15.94
N LYS A 737 12.69 -26.87 -15.45
CA LYS A 737 13.60 -25.97 -14.75
C LYS A 737 14.21 -25.01 -15.75
N CYS A 738 14.04 -23.71 -15.53
CA CYS A 738 14.72 -22.68 -16.31
C CYS A 738 16.24 -22.83 -16.14
N LYS A 739 16.96 -22.92 -17.28
CA LYS A 739 18.43 -23.03 -17.33
C LYS A 739 19.12 -21.72 -17.71
N ARG A 740 18.37 -20.64 -17.96
CA ARG A 740 18.91 -19.34 -18.38
C ARG A 740 19.91 -18.81 -17.33
N ILE A 741 20.99 -18.19 -17.81
CA ILE A 741 22.00 -17.57 -16.94
C ILE A 741 21.48 -16.17 -16.55
N LEU A 742 21.45 -15.90 -15.25
CA LEU A 742 21.08 -14.60 -14.70
C LEU A 742 22.26 -13.61 -14.84
N LEU A 743 21.99 -12.31 -14.87
CA LEU A 743 22.96 -11.20 -14.98
C LEU A 743 24.13 -11.24 -13.96
N CYS A 744 24.05 -12.06 -12.91
CA CYS A 744 25.13 -12.28 -11.94
C CYS A 744 26.10 -13.42 -12.27
N GLY A 745 25.90 -14.13 -13.39
CA GLY A 745 26.65 -15.32 -13.79
C GLY A 745 26.17 -16.62 -13.15
N HIS A 746 25.03 -16.61 -12.44
CA HIS A 746 24.42 -17.82 -11.89
C HIS A 746 23.36 -18.37 -12.83
N THR A 747 23.31 -19.69 -13.01
CA THR A 747 22.16 -20.35 -13.64
C THR A 747 20.90 -20.19 -12.78
N CYS A 748 19.76 -19.96 -13.43
CA CYS A 748 18.47 -20.19 -12.80
C CYS A 748 18.29 -21.69 -12.48
N ASN A 749 17.40 -21.99 -11.53
CA ASN A 749 17.04 -23.36 -11.15
C ASN A 749 15.56 -23.45 -10.68
N GLN A 750 14.77 -22.41 -10.95
CA GLN A 750 13.33 -22.35 -10.68
C GLN A 750 12.53 -22.93 -11.86
N MET A 751 11.23 -23.15 -11.66
CA MET A 751 10.31 -23.47 -12.77
C MET A 751 10.27 -22.32 -13.79
N CYS A 752 9.95 -22.60 -15.05
CA CYS A 752 10.17 -21.63 -16.13
C CYS A 752 9.01 -20.62 -16.32
N SER A 753 9.10 -19.50 -15.62
CA SER A 753 8.40 -18.24 -15.92
C SER A 753 9.18 -17.39 -16.96
N ARG A 754 8.52 -16.40 -17.61
CA ARG A 754 9.17 -15.50 -18.60
C ARG A 754 10.27 -14.66 -17.94
N SER A 755 9.92 -13.97 -16.85
CA SER A 755 10.88 -13.36 -15.93
C SER A 755 11.53 -14.43 -15.06
N CYS A 756 12.84 -14.31 -14.81
CA CYS A 756 13.51 -15.12 -13.79
C CYS A 756 13.67 -14.29 -12.49
N PRO A 757 13.32 -14.83 -11.32
CA PRO A 757 13.38 -14.08 -10.06
C PRO A 757 14.83 -13.69 -9.68
N PRO A 758 15.01 -12.63 -8.89
CA PRO A 758 16.33 -12.15 -8.47
C PRO A 758 17.13 -13.24 -7.71
N CYS A 759 18.43 -13.32 -7.97
CA CYS A 759 19.24 -14.45 -7.53
C CYS A 759 19.43 -14.53 -6.01
N SER A 760 18.90 -15.58 -5.38
CA SER A 760 18.97 -15.83 -3.93
C SER A 760 20.29 -16.43 -3.42
N ARG A 761 21.23 -16.79 -4.31
CA ARG A 761 22.58 -17.26 -3.90
C ARG A 761 23.34 -16.18 -3.14
N PRO A 762 24.28 -16.52 -2.24
CA PRO A 762 25.13 -15.53 -1.58
C PRO A 762 25.94 -14.73 -2.61
N CYS A 763 26.14 -13.43 -2.35
CA CYS A 763 26.83 -12.56 -3.30
C CYS A 763 28.34 -12.84 -3.32
N GLU A 764 28.88 -13.15 -4.49
CA GLU A 764 30.31 -13.42 -4.67
C GLU A 764 31.17 -12.16 -4.84
N ASN A 765 30.54 -10.98 -4.87
CA ASN A 765 31.26 -9.71 -4.92
C ASN A 765 32.15 -9.52 -3.68
N ARG A 766 33.44 -9.30 -3.91
CA ARG A 766 34.45 -9.01 -2.90
C ARG A 766 35.31 -7.81 -3.28
N CYS A 767 35.87 -7.15 -2.28
CA CYS A 767 37.00 -6.24 -2.41
C CYS A 767 38.13 -6.73 -1.50
N ARG A 768 39.24 -5.99 -1.41
CA ARG A 768 40.38 -6.36 -0.55
C ARG A 768 40.12 -6.18 0.95
N HIS A 769 38.99 -5.57 1.33
CA HIS A 769 38.62 -5.31 2.73
C HIS A 769 37.52 -6.25 3.21
N ASN A 770 36.45 -6.41 2.43
CA ASN A 770 35.29 -7.23 2.80
C ASN A 770 34.72 -8.01 1.60
N LYS A 771 34.08 -9.15 1.88
CA LYS A 771 33.15 -9.83 0.97
C LYS A 771 31.73 -9.34 1.25
N CYS A 772 30.90 -9.23 0.22
CA CYS A 772 29.48 -8.92 0.38
C CYS A 772 28.75 -10.09 1.05
N GLN A 773 28.00 -9.81 2.12
CA GLN A 773 27.24 -10.81 2.89
C GLN A 773 25.76 -10.91 2.47
N LYS A 774 25.32 -10.09 1.52
CA LYS A 774 23.94 -10.08 1.00
C LYS A 774 23.68 -11.20 -0.01
N THR A 775 22.42 -11.44 -0.37
CA THR A 775 22.10 -12.25 -1.56
C THR A 775 22.54 -11.55 -2.85
N CYS A 776 22.74 -12.32 -3.92
CA CYS A 776 23.32 -11.80 -5.16
C CYS A 776 22.36 -10.87 -5.92
N GLY A 777 21.04 -11.06 -5.74
CA GLY A 777 19.98 -10.17 -6.22
C GLY A 777 19.69 -8.95 -5.33
N GLU A 778 20.46 -8.70 -4.27
CA GLU A 778 20.44 -7.42 -3.55
C GLU A 778 21.52 -6.46 -4.05
N SER A 779 21.31 -5.16 -3.78
CA SER A 779 22.31 -4.15 -4.09
C SER A 779 23.48 -4.18 -3.11
N CYS A 780 24.70 -4.24 -3.63
CA CYS A 780 25.93 -4.30 -2.85
C CYS A 780 26.26 -2.94 -2.22
N ALA A 781 26.77 -2.95 -0.98
CA ALA A 781 27.28 -1.74 -0.37
C ALA A 781 28.62 -1.31 -1.02
N VAL A 782 28.78 -0.02 -1.28
CA VAL A 782 30.02 0.56 -1.82
C VAL A 782 31.07 0.65 -0.71
N CYS A 783 32.30 0.22 -0.99
CA CYS A 783 33.38 0.15 0.00
C CYS A 783 34.08 1.51 0.16
N LYS A 784 33.84 2.21 1.28
CA LYS A 784 34.41 3.56 1.54
C LYS A 784 35.88 3.57 1.99
N GLU A 785 36.39 2.44 2.48
CA GLU A 785 37.81 2.23 2.87
C GLU A 785 38.82 2.72 1.83
N GLU A 786 39.98 3.24 2.24
CA GLU A 786 41.05 3.68 1.33
C GLU A 786 41.54 2.55 0.39
N CYS A 787 41.81 2.86 -0.88
CA CYS A 787 42.23 1.83 -1.83
C CYS A 787 43.68 1.37 -1.62
N LYS A 788 43.84 0.19 -1.01
CA LYS A 788 45.15 -0.49 -0.78
C LYS A 788 45.81 -1.03 -2.07
N TRP A 789 45.74 -0.28 -3.18
CA TRP A 789 46.45 -0.52 -4.45
C TRP A 789 47.74 0.30 -4.53
N ILE A 790 48.75 -0.18 -3.81
CA ILE A 790 50.09 0.44 -3.74
C ILE A 790 51.14 -0.45 -4.42
N CYS A 791 52.14 0.18 -5.04
CA CYS A 791 53.41 -0.43 -5.42
C CYS A 791 54.53 0.61 -5.30
N SER A 792 55.80 0.20 -5.41
CA SER A 792 56.99 1.07 -5.25
C SER A 792 57.13 2.19 -6.29
N HIS A 793 56.13 2.40 -7.15
CA HIS A 793 56.13 3.36 -8.24
C HIS A 793 54.83 4.17 -8.35
N LYS A 794 53.73 3.75 -7.67
CA LYS A 794 52.39 4.36 -7.76
C LYS A 794 51.55 4.02 -6.51
N VAL A 795 50.78 5.00 -6.02
CA VAL A 795 49.82 4.91 -4.90
C VAL A 795 48.41 5.28 -5.41
N CYS A 796 47.36 4.92 -4.69
CA CYS A 796 45.96 5.29 -4.97
C CYS A 796 45.42 6.07 -3.77
N TYR A 797 44.71 7.18 -4.01
CA TYR A 797 44.14 8.03 -2.95
C TYR A 797 42.59 8.05 -2.96
N LYS A 798 41.97 7.29 -3.87
CA LYS A 798 40.50 7.12 -3.94
C LYS A 798 39.99 6.03 -3.00
N ALA A 799 38.71 6.10 -2.65
CA ALA A 799 38.05 5.04 -1.90
C ALA A 799 38.02 3.71 -2.70
N CYS A 800 37.91 2.59 -1.99
CA CYS A 800 38.03 1.26 -2.58
C CYS A 800 36.87 0.92 -3.52
N GLY A 801 35.71 1.57 -3.37
CA GLY A 801 34.55 1.47 -4.27
C GLY A 801 34.71 2.26 -5.56
N ASP A 802 35.24 3.49 -5.48
CA ASP A 802 35.35 4.44 -6.60
C ASP A 802 36.42 4.03 -7.61
N GLU A 803 36.35 4.52 -8.84
CA GLU A 803 37.40 4.29 -9.84
C GLU A 803 38.76 4.81 -9.35
N CYS A 804 39.80 3.99 -9.50
CA CYS A 804 41.12 4.32 -8.99
C CYS A 804 41.82 5.35 -9.91
N ASP A 805 42.27 6.45 -9.31
CA ASP A 805 43.08 7.53 -9.88
C ASP A 805 44.40 7.09 -10.55
N ARG A 806 44.89 5.88 -10.25
CA ARG A 806 46.14 5.32 -10.78
C ARG A 806 45.93 4.19 -11.80
N GLY A 807 46.62 4.29 -12.94
CA GLY A 807 46.76 3.16 -13.87
C GLY A 807 47.65 2.01 -13.35
N PRO A 808 47.68 0.86 -14.06
CA PRO A 808 48.51 -0.29 -13.75
C PRO A 808 50.02 0.00 -13.81
N CYS A 809 50.83 -0.99 -13.42
CA CYS A 809 52.29 -0.92 -13.40
C CYS A 809 52.88 -2.08 -14.21
N ASN A 810 53.45 -1.77 -15.38
CA ASN A 810 54.01 -2.78 -16.31
C ASN A 810 55.49 -3.11 -16.04
N LEU A 811 56.06 -2.65 -14.91
CA LEU A 811 57.45 -2.93 -14.54
C LEU A 811 57.59 -4.36 -13.99
N PRO A 812 58.66 -5.12 -14.33
CA PRO A 812 58.87 -6.47 -13.83
C PRO A 812 58.96 -6.56 -12.30
N CYS A 813 58.54 -7.69 -11.74
CA CYS A 813 58.64 -7.94 -10.30
C CYS A 813 60.09 -8.25 -9.89
N LYS A 814 60.69 -7.42 -9.03
CA LYS A 814 62.06 -7.61 -8.51
C LYS A 814 62.22 -8.75 -7.48
N LYS A 815 61.17 -9.55 -7.22
CA LYS A 815 61.19 -10.65 -6.25
C LYS A 815 61.71 -11.95 -6.88
N ARG A 816 62.30 -12.83 -6.06
CA ARG A 816 62.63 -14.22 -6.41
C ARG A 816 61.50 -15.16 -5.98
N LEU A 817 61.31 -16.25 -6.72
CA LEU A 817 60.39 -17.33 -6.39
C LEU A 817 61.02 -18.30 -5.37
N ARG A 818 60.22 -19.21 -4.80
CA ARG A 818 60.70 -20.20 -3.80
C ARG A 818 61.86 -21.08 -4.33
N CYS A 819 61.93 -21.28 -5.64
CA CYS A 819 63.00 -21.98 -6.35
C CYS A 819 64.22 -21.09 -6.69
N GLY A 820 64.43 -19.94 -6.01
CA GLY A 820 65.56 -19.02 -6.21
C GLY A 820 65.53 -18.16 -7.48
N HIS A 821 64.88 -18.64 -8.55
CA HIS A 821 64.76 -17.96 -9.84
C HIS A 821 63.99 -16.61 -9.78
N PRO A 822 64.21 -15.70 -10.76
CA PRO A 822 63.45 -14.45 -10.87
C PRO A 822 61.94 -14.68 -11.11
N CYS A 823 61.12 -13.74 -10.62
CA CYS A 823 59.67 -13.76 -10.84
C CYS A 823 59.29 -13.30 -12.26
N ILE A 824 58.36 -14.04 -12.90
CA ILE A 824 57.79 -13.73 -14.23
C ILE A 824 56.59 -12.77 -14.21
N GLY A 825 56.18 -12.31 -13.03
CA GLY A 825 55.06 -11.37 -12.84
C GLY A 825 55.46 -9.90 -12.83
N LEU A 826 54.46 -9.03 -12.63
CA LEU A 826 54.61 -7.57 -12.59
C LEU A 826 54.68 -6.99 -11.16
N CYS A 827 55.10 -5.73 -11.06
CA CYS A 827 55.28 -5.02 -9.79
C CYS A 827 53.94 -4.55 -9.19
N GLY A 828 53.62 -5.02 -7.97
CA GLY A 828 52.41 -4.67 -7.21
C GLY A 828 51.30 -5.72 -7.28
N GLU A 829 51.41 -6.67 -8.19
CA GLU A 829 50.52 -7.84 -8.34
C GLU A 829 51.00 -9.00 -7.45
N ARG A 830 50.23 -10.09 -7.35
CA ARG A 830 50.73 -11.33 -6.73
C ARG A 830 51.70 -11.99 -7.70
N CYS A 831 52.85 -12.45 -7.19
CA CYS A 831 53.80 -13.22 -7.99
C CYS A 831 53.15 -14.54 -8.44
N PRO A 832 53.18 -14.90 -9.73
CA PRO A 832 52.83 -16.24 -10.19
C PRO A 832 53.61 -17.31 -9.44
N THR A 833 52.98 -18.46 -9.19
CA THR A 833 53.59 -19.59 -8.47
C THR A 833 54.55 -20.40 -9.34
N LEU A 834 54.30 -20.44 -10.65
CA LEU A 834 55.11 -21.17 -11.63
C LEU A 834 56.40 -20.41 -12.00
N CYS A 835 57.48 -21.14 -12.27
CA CYS A 835 58.77 -20.59 -12.68
C CYS A 835 59.11 -20.95 -14.14
N ARG A 836 59.57 -19.98 -14.95
CA ARG A 836 59.99 -20.19 -16.35
C ARG A 836 61.02 -21.32 -16.54
N HIS A 837 61.84 -21.59 -15.52
CA HIS A 837 62.89 -22.61 -15.55
C HIS A 837 62.42 -23.96 -14.98
N CYS A 838 61.70 -23.98 -13.85
CA CYS A 838 61.26 -25.22 -13.18
C CYS A 838 59.95 -25.79 -13.75
N ASN A 839 59.11 -24.94 -14.33
CA ASN A 839 57.77 -25.25 -14.84
C ASN A 839 57.69 -24.92 -16.34
N LYS A 840 58.73 -25.28 -17.12
CA LYS A 840 58.86 -24.81 -18.51
C LYS A 840 57.62 -25.14 -19.35
N ALA A 841 57.14 -26.38 -19.30
CA ALA A 841 55.94 -26.83 -20.02
C ALA A 841 54.68 -26.03 -19.64
N ASP A 842 54.41 -25.88 -18.34
CA ASP A 842 53.22 -25.17 -17.82
C ASP A 842 53.20 -23.70 -18.27
N VAL A 843 54.36 -23.07 -18.40
CA VAL A 843 54.50 -21.64 -18.75
C VAL A 843 54.76 -21.42 -20.25
N THR A 844 55.00 -22.47 -21.06
CA THR A 844 55.05 -22.41 -22.53
C THR A 844 53.88 -23.12 -23.21
N THR A 845 52.81 -23.45 -22.48
CA THR A 845 51.57 -23.94 -23.08
C THR A 845 50.88 -22.76 -23.78
N ILE A 846 50.83 -22.82 -25.10
CA ILE A 846 50.31 -21.74 -25.95
C ILE A 846 48.77 -21.74 -25.90
N LEU A 847 48.17 -20.61 -25.51
CA LEU A 847 46.72 -20.39 -25.57
C LEU A 847 46.37 -19.23 -26.53
N PHE A 848 47.28 -18.27 -26.73
CA PHE A 848 47.06 -17.06 -27.55
C PHE A 848 48.24 -16.70 -28.49
N GLY A 849 49.37 -17.41 -28.45
CA GLY A 849 50.44 -17.30 -29.45
C GLY A 849 51.61 -16.37 -29.09
N TYR A 850 51.79 -16.05 -27.81
CA TYR A 850 52.88 -15.16 -27.34
C TYR A 850 53.54 -15.64 -26.04
N GLU A 851 53.09 -16.78 -25.48
CA GLU A 851 53.49 -17.28 -24.17
C GLU A 851 54.92 -17.83 -24.14
N ASP A 852 55.52 -18.10 -25.29
CA ASP A 852 56.90 -18.58 -25.47
C ASP A 852 57.96 -17.44 -25.47
N GLU A 853 57.57 -16.18 -25.75
CA GLU A 853 58.49 -15.03 -25.78
C GLU A 853 59.37 -14.95 -24.51
N PRO A 854 60.70 -14.78 -24.61
CA PRO A 854 61.58 -14.63 -23.43
C PRO A 854 61.21 -13.45 -22.50
N ARG A 855 60.46 -12.47 -23.02
CA ARG A 855 59.98 -11.29 -22.29
C ARG A 855 58.50 -11.37 -21.86
N ALA A 856 57.77 -12.45 -22.17
CA ALA A 856 56.39 -12.66 -21.74
C ALA A 856 56.22 -12.47 -20.22
N ARG A 857 55.09 -11.91 -19.79
CA ARG A 857 54.78 -11.66 -18.38
C ARG A 857 53.40 -12.21 -18.05
N PHE A 858 53.27 -12.69 -16.82
CA PHE A 858 52.12 -13.49 -16.42
C PHE A 858 51.50 -12.92 -15.13
N ILE A 859 50.17 -12.94 -15.08
CA ILE A 859 49.37 -12.53 -13.93
C ILE A 859 48.67 -13.74 -13.31
N LEU A 860 48.41 -13.68 -12.00
CA LEU A 860 47.60 -14.67 -11.29
C LEU A 860 46.19 -14.12 -11.08
N LEU A 861 45.16 -14.84 -11.56
CA LEU A 861 43.76 -14.48 -11.33
C LEU A 861 43.33 -14.97 -9.94
N GLU A 862 43.15 -14.05 -8.98
CA GLU A 862 42.85 -14.39 -7.57
C GLU A 862 41.49 -15.08 -7.35
N ASP A 863 40.61 -15.10 -8.36
CA ASP A 863 39.29 -15.75 -8.32
C ASP A 863 39.33 -17.25 -8.70
N CYS A 864 40.29 -17.68 -9.54
CA CYS A 864 40.39 -19.07 -10.02
C CYS A 864 41.81 -19.66 -9.96
N ASN A 865 42.79 -18.92 -9.43
CA ASN A 865 44.22 -19.25 -9.35
C ASN A 865 44.91 -19.64 -10.67
N HIS A 866 44.28 -19.43 -11.83
CA HIS A 866 44.91 -19.63 -13.12
C HIS A 866 45.90 -18.50 -13.42
N ILE A 867 46.97 -18.86 -14.13
CA ILE A 867 48.02 -17.95 -14.58
C ILE A 867 47.78 -17.67 -16.07
N VAL A 868 47.78 -16.38 -16.43
CA VAL A 868 47.44 -15.90 -17.78
C VAL A 868 48.49 -14.89 -18.24
N GLU A 869 48.80 -14.87 -19.53
CA GLU A 869 49.71 -13.88 -20.14
C GLU A 869 49.04 -12.49 -20.18
N VAL A 870 49.84 -11.44 -19.97
CA VAL A 870 49.38 -10.05 -19.81
C VAL A 870 48.70 -9.50 -21.07
N ARG A 871 49.30 -9.64 -22.25
CA ARG A 871 48.75 -9.07 -23.50
C ARG A 871 47.45 -9.76 -23.90
N ALA A 872 47.36 -11.08 -23.72
CA ALA A 872 46.14 -11.83 -23.98
C ALA A 872 44.98 -11.36 -23.10
N MET A 873 45.21 -11.19 -21.79
CA MET A 873 44.18 -10.69 -20.87
C MET A 873 43.85 -9.21 -21.10
N ASP A 874 44.83 -8.39 -21.54
CA ASP A 874 44.61 -7.00 -21.96
C ASP A 874 43.75 -6.89 -23.25
N ARG A 875 43.79 -7.88 -24.15
CA ARG A 875 42.90 -7.95 -25.34
C ARG A 875 41.47 -8.34 -24.97
N LEU A 876 41.30 -9.44 -24.23
CA LEU A 876 39.97 -9.91 -23.79
C LEU A 876 39.18 -8.84 -23.01
N MET A 877 39.89 -8.00 -22.25
CA MET A 877 39.28 -6.87 -21.52
C MET A 877 38.83 -5.72 -22.44
N LYS A 878 39.45 -5.54 -23.61
CA LYS A 878 39.08 -4.55 -24.63
C LYS A 878 38.03 -5.03 -25.62
N GLU A 879 38.09 -6.29 -26.04
CA GLU A 879 37.07 -6.91 -26.89
C GLU A 879 35.68 -6.89 -26.21
N SER A 880 35.65 -6.81 -24.87
CA SER A 880 34.45 -6.54 -24.06
C SER A 880 33.98 -5.07 -24.00
N GLU A 881 34.57 -4.15 -24.77
CA GLU A 881 34.19 -2.74 -24.86
C GLU A 881 33.54 -2.40 -26.22
N ASP A 882 33.95 -3.05 -27.31
CA ASP A 882 33.56 -2.71 -28.70
C ASP A 882 32.35 -3.51 -29.24
N SER A 883 31.63 -4.25 -28.41
CA SER A 883 30.46 -5.05 -28.82
C SER A 883 29.16 -4.25 -28.71
N GLU A 884 28.48 -4.01 -29.84
CA GLU A 884 27.25 -3.18 -29.90
C GLU A 884 26.01 -3.85 -29.28
N GLU A 885 26.01 -5.17 -29.09
CA GLU A 885 24.93 -5.90 -28.40
C GLU A 885 25.03 -5.76 -26.87
N GLN A 886 24.01 -5.15 -26.25
CA GLN A 886 24.04 -4.69 -24.85
C GLN A 886 23.90 -5.78 -23.75
N GLU A 887 24.56 -6.94 -23.91
CA GLU A 887 24.60 -7.96 -22.85
C GLU A 887 25.70 -7.67 -21.81
N ILE A 888 25.30 -7.06 -20.68
CA ILE A 888 26.20 -6.76 -19.54
C ILE A 888 26.70 -8.06 -18.88
N LYS A 889 27.81 -8.58 -19.38
CA LYS A 889 28.50 -9.79 -18.90
C LYS A 889 29.81 -9.45 -18.18
N LEU A 890 30.16 -10.24 -17.17
CA LEU A 890 31.45 -10.13 -16.48
C LEU A 890 32.54 -10.83 -17.30
N PRO A 891 33.76 -10.26 -17.41
CA PRO A 891 34.86 -10.87 -18.15
C PRO A 891 35.29 -12.20 -17.52
N GLU A 892 35.45 -13.24 -18.32
CA GLU A 892 35.70 -14.61 -17.87
C GLU A 892 37.18 -15.02 -17.98
N CYS A 893 37.63 -15.92 -17.11
CA CYS A 893 38.94 -16.56 -17.25
C CYS A 893 38.97 -17.47 -18.49
N PRO A 894 39.96 -17.35 -19.41
CA PRO A 894 39.98 -18.13 -20.65
C PRO A 894 40.10 -19.65 -20.42
N TRP A 895 40.81 -20.07 -19.36
CA TRP A 895 41.03 -21.50 -19.04
C TRP A 895 39.80 -22.22 -18.48
N CYS A 896 38.98 -21.53 -17.67
CA CYS A 896 37.96 -22.19 -16.83
C CYS A 896 36.61 -21.45 -16.77
N LYS A 897 36.43 -20.43 -17.62
CA LYS A 897 35.22 -19.57 -17.73
C LYS A 897 34.73 -18.94 -16.43
N THR A 898 35.54 -18.95 -15.37
CA THR A 898 35.21 -18.33 -14.08
C THR A 898 35.22 -16.80 -14.21
N PRO A 899 34.14 -16.08 -13.86
CA PRO A 899 34.10 -14.62 -13.94
C PRO A 899 35.15 -13.94 -13.04
N VAL A 900 35.87 -12.97 -13.60
CA VAL A 900 36.91 -12.20 -12.89
C VAL A 900 36.24 -11.07 -12.09
N ARG A 901 36.06 -11.31 -10.80
CA ARG A 901 35.36 -10.42 -9.85
C ARG A 901 36.32 -9.57 -9.01
N TYR A 902 37.61 -9.92 -8.96
CA TYR A 902 38.67 -9.10 -8.36
C TYR A 902 40.04 -9.31 -9.03
N ASN A 903 40.53 -8.28 -9.73
CA ASN A 903 41.92 -8.18 -10.17
C ASN A 903 42.39 -6.72 -10.04
N LYS A 904 43.61 -6.50 -9.54
CA LYS A 904 44.19 -5.15 -9.38
C LYS A 904 44.37 -4.41 -10.71
N ARG A 905 44.83 -5.10 -11.76
CA ARG A 905 45.15 -4.52 -13.08
C ARG A 905 43.90 -3.96 -13.77
N TYR A 906 42.81 -4.71 -13.73
CA TYR A 906 41.53 -4.41 -14.39
C TYR A 906 40.48 -3.85 -13.42
N ASN A 907 40.89 -3.39 -12.23
CA ASN A 907 39.99 -3.02 -11.13
C ASN A 907 38.97 -1.93 -11.54
N ASN A 908 39.34 -0.99 -12.41
CA ASN A 908 38.44 0.07 -12.87
C ASN A 908 37.37 -0.47 -13.84
N ARG A 909 37.73 -1.32 -14.82
CA ARG A 909 36.75 -2.00 -15.71
C ARG A 909 35.77 -2.88 -14.91
N ILE A 910 36.28 -3.62 -13.93
CA ILE A 910 35.47 -4.44 -13.02
C ILE A 910 34.54 -3.58 -12.14
N LYS A 911 34.93 -2.35 -11.78
CA LYS A 911 34.08 -1.39 -11.05
C LYS A 911 32.99 -0.78 -11.93
N ALA A 912 33.31 -0.40 -13.17
CA ALA A 912 32.33 0.09 -14.14
C ALA A 912 31.23 -0.96 -14.38
N LEU A 913 31.60 -2.17 -14.82
CA LEU A 913 30.64 -3.26 -15.05
C LEU A 913 29.83 -3.62 -13.79
N ARG A 914 30.42 -3.49 -12.58
CA ARG A 914 29.67 -3.66 -11.32
C ARG A 914 28.64 -2.54 -11.11
N LYS A 915 28.95 -1.28 -11.43
CA LYS A 915 28.02 -0.14 -11.32
C LYS A 915 26.80 -0.35 -12.21
N ASP A 916 27.01 -0.82 -13.45
CA ASP A 916 25.94 -1.03 -14.42
C ASP A 916 25.01 -2.19 -14.00
N LEU A 917 25.60 -3.32 -13.55
CA LEU A 917 24.87 -4.44 -12.96
C LEU A 917 24.06 -4.04 -11.72
N GLU A 918 24.59 -3.14 -10.88
CA GLU A 918 23.89 -2.62 -9.70
C GLU A 918 22.76 -1.64 -10.07
N GLN A 919 22.84 -0.96 -11.22
CA GLN A 919 21.73 -0.15 -11.75
C GLN A 919 20.59 -1.05 -12.26
N VAL A 920 20.87 -2.09 -13.05
CA VAL A 920 19.83 -3.02 -13.54
C VAL A 920 19.13 -3.76 -12.39
N LYS A 921 19.86 -4.12 -11.32
CA LYS A 921 19.25 -4.68 -10.09
C LYS A 921 18.20 -3.78 -9.45
N LYS A 922 18.39 -2.45 -9.49
CA LYS A 922 17.39 -1.50 -8.95
C LYS A 922 16.13 -1.51 -9.79
N THR A 923 16.26 -1.46 -11.13
CA THR A 923 15.13 -1.51 -12.05
C THR A 923 14.28 -2.78 -11.84
N ILE A 924 14.90 -3.95 -11.71
CA ILE A 924 14.20 -5.23 -11.52
C ILE A 924 13.51 -5.33 -10.15
N LYS A 925 14.04 -4.66 -9.10
CA LYS A 925 13.42 -4.67 -7.77
C LYS A 925 12.38 -3.58 -7.53
N GLY A 926 12.28 -2.59 -8.41
CA GLY A 926 11.40 -1.44 -8.25
C GLY A 926 11.84 -0.50 -7.12
N ASP A 927 11.14 0.63 -7.00
CA ASP A 927 11.27 1.51 -5.85
C ASP A 927 10.34 1.04 -4.71
N PRO A 928 10.82 0.88 -3.46
CA PRO A 928 9.98 0.52 -2.32
C PRO A 928 8.78 1.44 -2.09
N THR A 929 8.88 2.73 -2.47
CA THR A 929 7.78 3.70 -2.33
C THR A 929 6.62 3.37 -3.29
N ASN A 930 6.92 3.22 -4.58
CA ASN A 930 5.95 2.85 -5.61
C ASN A 930 5.32 1.48 -5.33
N ILE A 931 6.12 0.50 -4.91
CA ILE A 931 5.62 -0.83 -4.47
C ILE A 931 4.66 -0.70 -3.29
N ALA A 932 4.90 0.21 -2.34
CA ALA A 932 3.98 0.46 -1.23
C ALA A 932 2.71 1.25 -1.64
N GLU A 933 2.70 1.89 -2.80
CA GLU A 933 1.56 2.64 -3.35
C GLU A 933 0.67 1.77 -4.25
N GLU A 934 1.27 0.99 -5.18
CA GLU A 934 0.56 -0.07 -5.92
C GLU A 934 -0.03 -1.11 -4.97
N ARG A 935 0.68 -1.50 -3.90
CA ARG A 935 0.15 -2.38 -2.86
C ARG A 935 -1.09 -1.80 -2.17
N ARG A 936 -1.07 -0.51 -1.79
CA ARG A 936 -2.21 0.16 -1.13
C ARG A 936 -3.42 0.26 -2.06
N THR A 937 -3.21 0.67 -3.31
CA THR A 937 -4.29 0.80 -4.31
C THR A 937 -4.90 -0.55 -4.70
N LEU A 938 -4.09 -1.60 -4.88
CA LEU A 938 -4.58 -2.96 -5.10
C LEU A 938 -5.36 -3.50 -3.89
N LEU A 939 -4.86 -3.34 -2.67
CA LEU A 939 -5.53 -3.80 -1.45
C LEU A 939 -6.88 -3.08 -1.24
N ALA A 940 -6.96 -1.78 -1.54
CA ALA A 940 -8.21 -1.03 -1.54
C ALA A 940 -9.18 -1.43 -2.68
N ARG A 941 -8.68 -1.91 -3.83
CA ARG A 941 -9.52 -2.52 -4.89
C ARG A 941 -10.09 -3.86 -4.43
N VAL A 942 -9.26 -4.75 -3.89
CA VAL A 942 -9.69 -6.09 -3.42
C VAL A 942 -10.76 -5.97 -2.33
N LYS A 943 -10.58 -5.09 -1.34
CA LYS A 943 -11.59 -4.88 -0.28
C LYS A 943 -12.94 -4.39 -0.83
N ARG A 944 -12.93 -3.43 -1.78
CA ARG A 944 -14.16 -2.96 -2.43
C ARG A 944 -14.86 -4.03 -3.27
N MET A 945 -14.09 -4.87 -3.98
CA MET A 945 -14.64 -6.02 -4.70
C MET A 945 -15.25 -7.05 -3.74
N GLN A 946 -14.56 -7.38 -2.64
CA GLN A 946 -15.07 -8.31 -1.64
C GLN A 946 -16.39 -7.82 -1.04
N SER A 947 -16.50 -6.56 -0.61
CA SER A 947 -17.73 -6.01 -0.04
C SER A 947 -18.91 -6.00 -1.03
N LEU A 948 -18.65 -5.75 -2.32
CA LEU A 948 -19.69 -5.84 -3.36
C LEU A 948 -20.19 -7.28 -3.53
N TYR A 949 -19.29 -8.26 -3.56
CA TYR A 949 -19.67 -9.68 -3.63
C TYR A 949 -20.35 -10.19 -2.34
N GLU A 950 -20.03 -9.63 -1.18
CA GLU A 950 -20.65 -10.01 0.10
C GLU A 950 -22.05 -9.42 0.28
N MET A 951 -22.38 -8.29 -0.38
CA MET A 951 -23.76 -7.80 -0.51
C MET A 951 -24.57 -8.62 -1.54
N GLU A 952 -23.98 -8.94 -2.70
CA GLU A 952 -24.66 -9.77 -3.72
C GLU A 952 -24.96 -11.20 -3.24
N GLU A 953 -24.24 -11.73 -2.25
CA GLU A 953 -24.55 -13.01 -1.59
C GLU A 953 -25.69 -12.90 -0.53
N LEU A 954 -26.10 -11.69 -0.12
CA LEU A 954 -27.25 -11.45 0.76
C LEU A 954 -28.56 -11.28 -0.02
N ASP A 955 -28.56 -10.44 -1.06
CA ASP A 955 -29.76 -10.17 -1.88
C ASP A 955 -30.32 -11.42 -2.58
N LEU A 956 -29.48 -12.43 -2.83
CA LEU A 956 -29.88 -13.69 -3.46
C LEU A 956 -30.67 -14.64 -2.55
N HIS A 957 -30.83 -14.33 -1.25
CA HIS A 957 -31.33 -15.30 -0.28
C HIS A 957 -32.86 -15.25 -0.02
N ASP A 958 -33.56 -14.21 -0.49
CA ASP A 958 -34.98 -13.97 -0.15
C ASP A 958 -36.03 -14.32 -1.24
N GLU A 959 -35.70 -14.28 -2.54
CA GLU A 959 -36.74 -14.39 -3.60
C GLU A 959 -36.99 -15.78 -4.21
N LEU A 960 -36.13 -16.79 -3.99
CA LEU A 960 -36.17 -18.04 -4.79
C LEU A 960 -36.23 -19.36 -4.02
N PHE A 961 -37.05 -19.43 -2.97
CA PHE A 961 -37.31 -20.67 -2.22
C PHE A 961 -38.72 -21.29 -2.39
N SER A 962 -39.29 -21.26 -3.61
CA SER A 962 -40.47 -22.09 -3.94
C SER A 962 -40.67 -22.42 -5.43
N SER A 963 -39.89 -23.38 -5.95
CA SER A 963 -40.45 -24.61 -6.59
C SER A 963 -39.35 -25.52 -7.18
N MET A 964 -39.60 -26.84 -7.13
CA MET A 964 -38.92 -27.94 -7.86
C MET A 964 -37.44 -27.73 -8.27
N PHE A 965 -36.48 -28.31 -7.55
CA PHE A 965 -36.00 -29.66 -7.93
C PHE A 965 -35.40 -30.45 -6.74
N LYS A 966 -35.61 -31.77 -6.72
CA LYS A 966 -35.03 -32.68 -5.71
C LYS A 966 -33.87 -33.49 -6.29
N ARG A 967 -32.80 -33.60 -5.49
CA ARG A 967 -31.72 -34.62 -5.57
C ARG A 967 -30.86 -34.62 -6.84
N ASN A 968 -29.71 -33.92 -6.78
CA ASN A 968 -28.43 -34.64 -6.80
C ASN A 968 -27.31 -33.79 -6.17
N ARG A 969 -26.20 -34.44 -5.79
CA ARG A 969 -25.12 -33.87 -4.97
C ARG A 969 -24.54 -32.56 -5.53
N ILE A 970 -24.74 -31.46 -4.80
CA ILE A 970 -23.78 -30.35 -4.71
C ILE A 970 -23.49 -30.15 -3.22
N GLN A 971 -22.24 -30.39 -2.83
CA GLN A 971 -21.75 -30.12 -1.49
C GLN A 971 -20.33 -29.56 -1.68
N GLY A 972 -20.13 -28.26 -1.38
CA GLY A 972 -18.87 -27.55 -1.63
C GLY A 972 -18.86 -26.60 -2.84
N PHE A 973 -19.84 -25.69 -2.96
CA PHE A 973 -19.76 -24.55 -3.89
C PHE A 973 -19.79 -23.17 -3.20
N GLU A 974 -20.27 -23.10 -1.95
CA GLU A 974 -20.52 -21.86 -1.20
C GLU A 974 -19.29 -21.27 -0.46
N SER A 975 -18.10 -21.88 -0.59
CA SER A 975 -16.88 -21.44 0.11
C SER A 975 -15.84 -20.74 -0.79
N GLY A 976 -15.82 -21.04 -2.09
CA GLY A 976 -14.69 -20.72 -2.97
C GLY A 976 -14.47 -19.22 -3.25
N SER A 977 -15.53 -18.41 -3.30
CA SER A 977 -15.44 -16.97 -3.56
C SER A 977 -14.71 -16.23 -2.42
N LYS A 978 -15.10 -16.52 -1.17
CA LYS A 978 -14.51 -15.94 0.04
C LYS A 978 -13.09 -16.44 0.28
N GLU A 979 -12.77 -17.67 -0.13
CA GLU A 979 -11.40 -18.20 -0.07
C GLU A 979 -10.46 -17.56 -1.10
N PHE A 980 -10.93 -17.31 -2.33
CA PHE A 980 -10.18 -16.61 -3.38
C PHE A 980 -9.74 -15.20 -2.94
N PHE A 981 -10.66 -14.33 -2.53
CA PHE A 981 -10.31 -12.97 -2.08
C PHE A 981 -9.44 -12.99 -0.83
N ARG A 982 -9.72 -13.87 0.15
CA ARG A 982 -8.91 -14.02 1.37
C ARG A 982 -7.48 -14.43 1.06
N ASN A 983 -7.24 -15.27 0.05
CA ASN A 983 -5.89 -15.67 -0.36
C ASN A 983 -5.14 -14.53 -1.09
N ILE A 984 -5.81 -13.68 -1.86
CA ILE A 984 -5.21 -12.46 -2.42
C ILE A 984 -4.86 -11.45 -1.31
N ILE A 985 -5.77 -11.23 -0.35
CA ILE A 985 -5.53 -10.34 0.80
C ILE A 985 -4.33 -10.82 1.62
N ARG A 986 -4.26 -12.10 1.98
CA ARG A 986 -3.10 -12.71 2.68
C ARG A 986 -1.78 -12.41 1.97
N ARG A 987 -1.72 -12.49 0.64
CA ARG A 987 -0.53 -12.16 -0.13
C ARG A 987 -0.19 -10.66 -0.09
N LEU A 988 -1.20 -9.79 -0.18
CA LEU A 988 -1.02 -8.34 -0.09
C LEU A 988 -0.75 -7.84 1.34
N ASP A 989 -0.98 -8.64 2.37
CA ASP A 989 -0.67 -8.30 3.78
C ASP A 989 0.74 -8.75 4.21
N PHE A 990 1.29 -9.82 3.65
CA PHE A 990 2.66 -10.28 3.98
C PHE A 990 3.70 -9.17 3.75
N GLN A 991 4.41 -8.78 4.81
CA GLN A 991 5.00 -7.44 4.87
C GLN A 991 6.34 -7.26 4.13
N TYR A 992 6.96 -8.35 3.63
CA TYR A 992 8.23 -8.33 2.91
C TYR A 992 8.23 -9.33 1.74
N THR A 993 8.97 -9.00 0.67
CA THR A 993 9.21 -9.79 -0.57
C THR A 993 8.04 -9.98 -1.54
N LEU A 994 7.30 -8.92 -1.87
CA LEU A 994 6.60 -8.81 -3.16
C LEU A 994 7.48 -8.08 -4.19
N SER A 995 7.42 -8.50 -5.46
CA SER A 995 8.02 -7.83 -6.61
C SER A 995 6.97 -7.17 -7.52
N LEU A 996 7.41 -6.36 -8.48
CA LEU A 996 6.52 -5.76 -9.50
C LEU A 996 5.82 -6.85 -10.36
N ASP A 997 6.48 -7.99 -10.58
CA ASP A 997 5.90 -9.13 -11.30
C ASP A 997 4.77 -9.80 -10.48
N ASP A 998 4.90 -9.85 -9.14
CA ASP A 998 3.83 -10.34 -8.26
C ASP A 998 2.62 -9.38 -8.25
N LEU A 999 2.86 -8.07 -8.15
CA LEU A 999 1.80 -7.06 -8.13
C LEU A 999 1.06 -6.99 -9.46
N SER A 1000 1.77 -7.09 -10.60
CA SER A 1000 1.14 -7.12 -11.92
C SER A 1000 0.35 -8.42 -12.18
N SER A 1001 0.81 -9.57 -11.66
CA SER A 1001 0.03 -10.82 -11.68
C SER A 1001 -1.28 -10.71 -10.88
N ILE A 1002 -1.24 -10.09 -9.70
CA ILE A 1002 -2.44 -9.82 -8.88
C ILE A 1002 -3.37 -8.82 -9.57
N LYS A 1003 -2.83 -7.77 -10.19
CA LYS A 1003 -3.60 -6.79 -10.98
C LYS A 1003 -4.36 -7.47 -12.14
N ALA A 1004 -3.69 -8.36 -12.88
CA ALA A 1004 -4.29 -9.11 -13.98
C ALA A 1004 -5.42 -10.06 -13.52
N LEU A 1005 -5.29 -10.72 -12.36
CA LEU A 1005 -6.37 -11.52 -11.76
C LEU A 1005 -7.63 -10.68 -11.48
N LEU A 1006 -7.47 -9.47 -10.94
CA LEU A 1006 -8.58 -8.56 -10.64
C LEU A 1006 -9.19 -7.99 -11.92
N ASP A 1007 -8.37 -7.58 -12.90
CA ASP A 1007 -8.82 -7.08 -14.20
C ASP A 1007 -9.65 -8.15 -14.97
N MET A 1008 -9.32 -9.44 -14.82
CA MET A 1008 -10.11 -10.54 -15.41
C MET A 1008 -11.39 -10.85 -14.62
N THR A 1009 -11.40 -10.59 -13.32
CA THR A 1009 -12.59 -10.77 -12.46
C THR A 1009 -13.63 -9.67 -12.76
N ASP A 1010 -13.22 -8.41 -12.83
CA ASP A 1010 -14.09 -7.27 -13.19
C ASP A 1010 -14.67 -7.45 -14.61
N LYS A 1011 -13.84 -7.89 -15.58
CA LYS A 1011 -14.30 -8.22 -16.94
C LYS A 1011 -15.47 -9.21 -16.96
N ILE A 1012 -15.43 -10.26 -16.13
CA ILE A 1012 -16.53 -11.23 -16.03
C ILE A 1012 -17.78 -10.61 -15.41
N LYS A 1013 -17.63 -9.77 -14.38
CA LYS A 1013 -18.78 -9.04 -13.81
C LYS A 1013 -19.47 -8.17 -14.87
N THR A 1014 -18.71 -7.42 -15.68
CA THR A 1014 -19.28 -6.59 -16.77
C THR A 1014 -19.98 -7.39 -17.87
N LEU A 1015 -19.71 -8.69 -18.05
CA LEU A 1015 -20.47 -9.55 -18.96
C LEU A 1015 -21.85 -9.93 -18.40
N ASN A 1016 -21.94 -10.14 -17.08
CA ASN A 1016 -23.21 -10.45 -16.41
C ASN A 1016 -24.11 -9.21 -16.39
N GLU A 1017 -23.56 -8.04 -16.05
CA GLU A 1017 -24.24 -6.74 -16.10
C GLU A 1017 -24.74 -6.41 -17.52
N ARG A 1018 -23.97 -6.74 -18.56
CA ARG A 1018 -24.41 -6.58 -19.95
C ARG A 1018 -25.53 -7.55 -20.32
N LYS A 1019 -25.49 -8.82 -19.90
CA LYS A 1019 -26.64 -9.73 -20.11
C LYS A 1019 -27.91 -9.19 -19.43
N ALA A 1020 -27.81 -8.65 -18.21
CA ALA A 1020 -28.96 -8.08 -17.52
C ALA A 1020 -29.56 -6.86 -18.25
N ASN A 1021 -28.70 -5.97 -18.78
CA ASN A 1021 -29.15 -4.76 -19.48
C ASN A 1021 -29.61 -5.02 -20.92
N ASP A 1022 -28.83 -5.74 -21.72
CA ASP A 1022 -29.11 -5.94 -23.15
C ASP A 1022 -30.37 -6.78 -23.40
N PHE A 1023 -30.77 -7.63 -22.43
CA PHE A 1023 -31.94 -8.52 -22.54
C PHE A 1023 -33.18 -7.98 -21.81
N LYS A 1024 -33.10 -6.81 -21.15
CA LYS A 1024 -34.18 -6.24 -20.33
C LYS A 1024 -35.50 -6.03 -21.08
N ASN A 1025 -35.43 -5.88 -22.41
CA ASN A 1025 -36.59 -5.66 -23.30
C ASN A 1025 -36.90 -6.88 -24.21
N ILE A 1026 -36.27 -8.04 -23.99
CA ILE A 1026 -36.44 -9.25 -24.80
C ILE A 1026 -37.10 -10.34 -23.94
N SER A 1027 -38.03 -11.13 -24.51
CA SER A 1027 -38.68 -12.23 -23.78
C SER A 1027 -37.72 -13.39 -23.50
N ILE A 1028 -37.11 -13.36 -22.32
CA ILE A 1028 -36.06 -14.28 -21.85
C ILE A 1028 -36.46 -15.76 -21.99
N SER A 1029 -37.72 -16.10 -21.74
CA SER A 1029 -38.26 -17.49 -21.77
C SER A 1029 -38.17 -18.20 -23.14
N LEU A 1030 -37.87 -17.49 -24.23
CA LEU A 1030 -37.60 -18.09 -25.55
C LEU A 1030 -36.12 -18.45 -25.77
N ILE A 1031 -35.23 -18.07 -24.85
CA ILE A 1031 -33.76 -18.11 -25.02
C ILE A 1031 -33.09 -19.04 -24.00
N GLU A 1032 -33.67 -19.22 -22.81
CA GLU A 1032 -33.01 -19.91 -21.69
C GLU A 1032 -32.61 -21.37 -21.97
N ASP A 1033 -33.42 -22.09 -22.76
CA ASP A 1033 -33.20 -23.47 -23.21
C ASP A 1033 -32.43 -23.57 -24.55
N SER A 1034 -32.02 -22.45 -25.16
CA SER A 1034 -31.32 -22.47 -26.44
C SER A 1034 -29.92 -23.10 -26.34
N GLU A 1035 -29.47 -23.76 -27.42
CA GLU A 1035 -28.12 -24.32 -27.55
C GLU A 1035 -27.05 -23.22 -27.36
N TYR A 1036 -27.30 -22.03 -27.92
CA TYR A 1036 -26.44 -20.85 -27.79
C TYR A 1036 -26.28 -20.39 -26.33
N GLU A 1037 -27.36 -20.41 -25.53
CA GLU A 1037 -27.26 -19.98 -24.12
C GLU A 1037 -26.54 -21.03 -23.28
N ASN A 1038 -26.74 -22.32 -23.58
CA ASN A 1038 -25.97 -23.39 -22.96
C ASN A 1038 -24.47 -23.31 -23.30
N ASN A 1039 -24.12 -22.98 -24.55
CA ASN A 1039 -22.74 -22.74 -24.98
C ASN A 1039 -22.11 -21.54 -24.25
N PHE A 1040 -22.84 -20.44 -24.05
CA PHE A 1040 -22.38 -19.30 -23.24
C PHE A 1040 -22.23 -19.66 -21.75
N LYS A 1041 -23.25 -20.29 -21.14
CA LYS A 1041 -23.22 -20.78 -19.75
C LYS A 1041 -22.03 -21.70 -19.50
N LEU A 1042 -21.70 -22.57 -20.44
CA LEU A 1042 -20.57 -23.51 -20.34
C LEU A 1042 -19.20 -22.81 -20.43
N ASN A 1043 -18.97 -21.99 -21.46
CA ASN A 1043 -17.70 -21.27 -21.63
C ASN A 1043 -17.44 -20.32 -20.44
N ARG A 1044 -18.47 -19.59 -19.95
CA ARG A 1044 -18.35 -18.73 -18.75
C ARG A 1044 -17.94 -19.53 -17.51
N ARG A 1045 -18.64 -20.64 -17.21
CA ARG A 1045 -18.34 -21.50 -16.05
C ARG A 1045 -16.93 -22.08 -16.08
N LEU A 1046 -16.41 -22.43 -17.26
CA LEU A 1046 -15.03 -22.91 -17.43
C LEU A 1046 -14.01 -21.80 -17.12
N LEU A 1047 -14.21 -20.59 -17.65
CA LEU A 1047 -13.33 -19.45 -17.41
C LEU A 1047 -13.33 -19.03 -15.93
N GLU A 1048 -14.50 -18.91 -15.30
CA GLU A 1048 -14.64 -18.59 -13.87
C GLU A 1048 -13.97 -19.63 -12.98
N LYS A 1049 -14.14 -20.92 -13.29
CA LYS A 1049 -13.46 -22.00 -12.57
C LYS A 1049 -11.94 -21.88 -12.67
N LYS A 1050 -11.40 -21.59 -13.87
CA LYS A 1050 -9.95 -21.41 -14.06
C LYS A 1050 -9.40 -20.18 -13.34
N ILE A 1051 -10.16 -19.10 -13.25
CA ILE A 1051 -9.77 -17.92 -12.46
C ILE A 1051 -9.74 -18.23 -10.97
N LYS A 1052 -10.76 -18.92 -10.43
CA LYS A 1052 -10.80 -19.30 -9.00
C LYS A 1052 -9.79 -20.38 -8.59
N GLU A 1053 -9.37 -21.27 -9.50
CA GLU A 1053 -8.33 -22.27 -9.28
C GLU A 1053 -6.90 -21.66 -9.27
N SER A 1054 -6.68 -20.55 -9.98
CA SER A 1054 -5.36 -19.97 -10.20
C SER A 1054 -4.84 -19.12 -9.04
N HIS A 1055 -3.53 -19.23 -8.79
CA HIS A 1055 -2.85 -18.51 -7.72
C HIS A 1055 -1.82 -17.50 -8.26
N ASP A 1056 -1.01 -17.89 -9.25
CA ASP A 1056 -0.03 -17.04 -9.94
C ASP A 1056 -0.23 -17.18 -11.44
N LEU A 1057 -0.30 -16.06 -12.17
CA LEU A 1057 -0.49 -16.08 -13.62
C LEU A 1057 0.83 -15.94 -14.36
N THR A 1058 1.14 -16.90 -15.23
CA THR A 1058 2.08 -16.66 -16.32
C THR A 1058 1.41 -15.82 -17.41
N GLU A 1059 2.22 -15.08 -18.16
CA GLU A 1059 1.73 -14.27 -19.30
C GLU A 1059 1.02 -15.09 -20.39
N GLN A 1060 1.30 -16.39 -20.48
CA GLN A 1060 0.58 -17.30 -21.37
C GLN A 1060 -0.82 -17.64 -20.83
N GLU A 1061 -0.98 -17.84 -19.52
CA GLU A 1061 -2.31 -17.99 -18.89
C GLU A 1061 -3.13 -16.69 -19.07
N ILE A 1062 -2.50 -15.50 -19.01
CA ILE A 1062 -3.18 -14.21 -19.27
C ILE A 1062 -3.71 -14.11 -20.71
N GLU A 1063 -2.94 -14.53 -21.72
CA GLU A 1063 -3.39 -14.51 -23.12
C GLU A 1063 -4.42 -15.60 -23.46
N ASP A 1064 -4.23 -16.82 -22.96
CA ASP A 1064 -5.21 -17.90 -23.13
C ASP A 1064 -6.57 -17.45 -22.55
N TRP A 1065 -6.58 -16.84 -21.36
CA TRP A 1065 -7.80 -16.30 -20.75
C TRP A 1065 -8.36 -15.06 -21.46
N GLY A 1066 -7.51 -14.19 -22.01
CA GLY A 1066 -7.93 -13.03 -22.79
C GLY A 1066 -8.73 -13.45 -24.03
N ARG A 1067 -8.24 -14.47 -24.75
CA ARG A 1067 -8.91 -15.06 -25.92
C ARG A 1067 -10.24 -15.72 -25.55
N GLU A 1068 -10.28 -16.48 -24.45
CA GLU A 1068 -11.50 -17.14 -23.96
C GLU A 1068 -12.55 -16.14 -23.46
N TYR A 1069 -12.15 -15.03 -22.84
CA TYR A 1069 -13.02 -13.89 -22.52
C TYR A 1069 -13.58 -13.24 -23.80
N SER A 1070 -12.75 -13.01 -24.81
CA SER A 1070 -13.19 -12.50 -26.12
C SER A 1070 -14.21 -13.42 -26.79
N ARG A 1071 -14.05 -14.75 -26.69
CA ARG A 1071 -15.11 -15.69 -27.12
C ARG A 1071 -16.41 -15.44 -26.36
N CYS A 1072 -16.37 -15.41 -25.02
CA CYS A 1072 -17.57 -15.21 -24.20
C CYS A 1072 -18.33 -13.91 -24.53
N LYS A 1073 -17.60 -12.81 -24.76
CA LYS A 1073 -18.13 -11.52 -25.21
C LYS A 1073 -18.85 -11.62 -26.57
N HIS A 1074 -18.29 -12.35 -27.53
CA HIS A 1074 -18.91 -12.55 -28.84
C HIS A 1074 -20.09 -13.55 -28.78
N SER A 1075 -20.06 -14.57 -27.92
CA SER A 1075 -21.22 -15.43 -27.63
C SER A 1075 -22.39 -14.67 -27.03
N LEU A 1076 -22.15 -13.73 -26.11
CA LEU A 1076 -23.19 -12.83 -25.58
C LEU A 1076 -23.77 -11.93 -26.69
N SER A 1077 -22.91 -11.44 -27.59
CA SER A 1077 -23.33 -10.63 -28.74
C SER A 1077 -24.18 -11.42 -29.73
N LEU A 1078 -23.89 -12.71 -29.94
CA LEU A 1078 -24.70 -13.61 -30.75
C LEU A 1078 -26.06 -13.90 -30.09
N LEU A 1079 -26.08 -14.13 -28.78
CA LEU A 1079 -27.31 -14.37 -28.02
C LEU A 1079 -28.30 -13.19 -28.12
N TYR A 1080 -27.80 -11.95 -28.04
CA TYR A 1080 -28.63 -10.76 -28.23
C TYR A 1080 -29.24 -10.73 -29.64
N VAL A 1081 -28.41 -10.97 -30.67
CA VAL A 1081 -28.84 -11.02 -32.07
C VAL A 1081 -29.92 -12.09 -32.27
N VAL A 1082 -29.74 -13.30 -31.73
CA VAL A 1082 -30.72 -14.39 -31.81
C VAL A 1082 -32.01 -14.04 -31.05
N GLY A 1083 -31.91 -13.40 -29.88
CA GLY A 1083 -33.08 -12.97 -29.10
C GLY A 1083 -33.95 -11.97 -29.84
N VAL A 1084 -33.33 -10.98 -30.51
CA VAL A 1084 -34.06 -10.04 -31.37
C VAL A 1084 -34.73 -10.77 -32.54
N PHE A 1085 -33.99 -11.63 -33.28
CA PHE A 1085 -34.56 -12.40 -34.40
C PHE A 1085 -35.74 -13.28 -33.99
N LEU A 1086 -35.72 -13.92 -32.82
CA LEU A 1086 -36.82 -14.73 -32.30
C LEU A 1086 -38.04 -13.90 -31.87
N SER A 1087 -37.84 -12.63 -31.50
CA SER A 1087 -38.94 -11.71 -31.14
C SER A 1087 -39.58 -11.04 -32.37
N SER A 1088 -38.83 -10.87 -33.45
CA SER A 1088 -39.31 -10.27 -34.70
C SER A 1088 -40.07 -11.28 -35.58
N LYS A 1089 -41.36 -11.05 -35.84
CA LYS A 1089 -42.22 -11.90 -36.69
C LYS A 1089 -41.94 -11.71 -38.19
N VAL A 1090 -40.74 -12.10 -38.65
CA VAL A 1090 -40.24 -11.92 -40.03
C VAL A 1090 -40.51 -13.17 -40.90
N ASN A 1091 -40.62 -12.99 -42.21
CA ASN A 1091 -40.94 -14.05 -43.17
C ASN A 1091 -39.84 -15.13 -43.28
N SER A 1092 -40.26 -16.39 -43.40
CA SER A 1092 -39.39 -17.57 -43.31
C SER A 1092 -38.38 -17.75 -44.45
N SER A 1093 -38.53 -17.04 -45.57
CA SER A 1093 -37.64 -17.13 -46.73
C SER A 1093 -36.39 -16.26 -46.63
N GLU A 1094 -36.43 -15.15 -45.87
CA GLU A 1094 -35.30 -14.23 -45.73
C GLU A 1094 -34.40 -14.62 -44.55
N LEU A 1095 -35.03 -15.05 -43.45
CA LEU A 1095 -34.37 -15.59 -42.26
C LEU A 1095 -33.38 -16.72 -42.58
N GLU A 1096 -33.60 -17.50 -43.64
CA GLU A 1096 -32.75 -18.66 -43.94
C GLU A 1096 -31.29 -18.28 -44.24
N ARG A 1097 -31.05 -17.06 -44.76
CA ARG A 1097 -29.69 -16.52 -45.00
C ARG A 1097 -29.03 -16.02 -43.71
N GLU A 1098 -29.82 -15.34 -42.88
CA GLU A 1098 -29.37 -14.79 -41.59
C GLU A 1098 -29.08 -15.92 -40.58
N MET A 1099 -29.96 -16.91 -40.50
CA MET A 1099 -29.76 -18.12 -39.69
C MET A 1099 -28.54 -18.93 -40.13
N LYS A 1100 -28.17 -18.92 -41.43
CA LYS A 1100 -26.91 -19.51 -41.91
C LYS A 1100 -25.69 -18.74 -41.39
N MET A 1101 -25.75 -17.41 -41.32
CA MET A 1101 -24.69 -16.57 -40.72
C MET A 1101 -24.61 -16.74 -39.20
N VAL A 1102 -25.76 -16.77 -38.49
CA VAL A 1102 -25.83 -17.08 -37.05
C VAL A 1102 -25.21 -18.44 -36.73
N LYS A 1103 -25.51 -19.47 -37.51
CA LYS A 1103 -24.94 -20.82 -37.33
C LYS A 1103 -23.44 -20.89 -37.67
N GLU A 1104 -22.96 -20.11 -38.65
CA GLU A 1104 -21.51 -19.98 -38.91
C GLU A 1104 -20.80 -19.29 -37.73
N VAL A 1105 -21.41 -18.25 -37.13
CA VAL A 1105 -20.84 -17.57 -35.95
C VAL A 1105 -20.85 -18.47 -34.71
N ASP A 1106 -21.95 -19.18 -34.41
CA ASP A 1106 -21.94 -20.16 -33.31
C ASP A 1106 -20.89 -21.24 -33.57
N ARG A 1107 -20.80 -21.81 -34.79
CA ARG A 1107 -19.77 -22.81 -35.09
C ARG A 1107 -18.35 -22.28 -34.84
N LEU A 1108 -18.06 -21.01 -35.15
CA LEU A 1108 -16.75 -20.39 -34.89
C LEU A 1108 -16.47 -20.07 -33.40
N LEU A 1109 -17.52 -20.02 -32.57
CA LEU A 1109 -17.40 -19.85 -31.11
C LEU A 1109 -17.39 -21.20 -30.38
N SER A 1110 -18.13 -22.18 -30.90
CA SER A 1110 -18.43 -23.46 -30.26
C SER A 1110 -17.61 -24.64 -30.82
N ASP A 1111 -16.69 -24.42 -31.77
CA ASP A 1111 -15.82 -25.45 -32.37
C ASP A 1111 -14.94 -26.23 -31.37
N GLY A 1112 -14.73 -25.70 -30.17
CA GLY A 1112 -13.94 -26.33 -29.12
C GLY A 1112 -12.42 -26.14 -29.25
N PHE A 1113 -11.96 -25.26 -30.13
CA PHE A 1113 -10.54 -24.93 -30.38
C PHE A 1113 -10.19 -23.51 -29.90
N PRO A 1114 -8.89 -23.11 -29.89
CA PRO A 1114 -8.47 -21.76 -29.51
C PRO A 1114 -9.19 -20.66 -30.31
N PHE A 1115 -9.51 -19.56 -29.64
CA PHE A 1115 -10.12 -18.36 -30.25
C PHE A 1115 -9.01 -17.38 -30.68
N GLU A 1116 -8.39 -17.68 -31.81
CA GLU A 1116 -7.27 -16.89 -32.36
C GLU A 1116 -7.76 -15.66 -33.13
N ASN A 1117 -6.88 -14.65 -33.27
CA ASN A 1117 -7.23 -13.32 -33.77
C ASN A 1117 -7.93 -13.34 -35.14
N GLU A 1118 -7.59 -14.29 -36.02
CA GLU A 1118 -8.24 -14.46 -37.33
C GLU A 1118 -9.71 -14.95 -37.19
N LYS A 1119 -9.98 -15.84 -36.23
CA LYS A 1119 -11.36 -16.24 -35.88
C LYS A 1119 -12.12 -15.09 -35.25
N GLU A 1120 -11.49 -14.33 -34.35
CA GLU A 1120 -12.11 -13.16 -33.72
C GLU A 1120 -12.51 -12.11 -34.76
N GLU A 1121 -11.62 -11.78 -35.70
CA GLU A 1121 -11.90 -10.84 -36.78
C GLU A 1121 -13.01 -11.34 -37.73
N ARG A 1122 -13.01 -12.65 -38.07
CA ARG A 1122 -14.07 -13.26 -38.89
C ARG A 1122 -15.43 -13.26 -38.19
N VAL A 1123 -15.48 -13.56 -36.89
CA VAL A 1123 -16.70 -13.47 -36.07
C VAL A 1123 -17.18 -12.03 -35.92
N ARG A 1124 -16.26 -11.08 -35.66
CA ARG A 1124 -16.55 -9.65 -35.58
C ARG A 1124 -17.15 -9.13 -36.88
N LYS A 1125 -16.61 -9.53 -38.03
CA LYS A 1125 -17.16 -9.19 -39.34
C LYS A 1125 -18.58 -9.76 -39.53
N LEU A 1126 -18.77 -11.07 -39.33
CA LEU A 1126 -20.08 -11.71 -39.49
C LEU A 1126 -21.16 -11.14 -38.55
N LEU A 1127 -20.80 -10.75 -37.32
CA LEU A 1127 -21.71 -10.08 -36.38
C LEU A 1127 -22.04 -8.64 -36.78
N ASN A 1128 -21.13 -7.93 -37.44
CA ASN A 1128 -21.40 -6.61 -38.01
C ASN A 1128 -22.24 -6.70 -39.29
N ASP A 1129 -21.97 -7.69 -40.15
CA ASP A 1129 -22.76 -7.98 -41.34
C ASP A 1129 -24.20 -8.39 -40.96
N LEU A 1130 -24.40 -9.16 -39.88
CA LEU A 1130 -25.74 -9.44 -39.34
C LEU A 1130 -26.47 -8.17 -38.86
N LYS A 1131 -25.76 -7.25 -38.19
CA LYS A 1131 -26.34 -5.99 -37.66
C LYS A 1131 -26.72 -4.98 -38.73
N SER A 1132 -26.11 -5.02 -39.92
CA SER A 1132 -26.44 -4.12 -41.03
C SER A 1132 -27.58 -4.63 -41.92
N ILE A 1133 -27.96 -5.91 -41.79
CA ILE A 1133 -29.06 -6.53 -42.54
C ILE A 1133 -30.42 -6.28 -41.89
N ASN A 1134 -30.55 -6.47 -40.56
CA ASN A 1134 -31.83 -6.34 -39.85
C ASN A 1134 -31.96 -4.98 -39.12
N PRO A 1135 -32.89 -4.08 -39.52
CA PRO A 1135 -33.16 -2.79 -38.85
C PRO A 1135 -33.45 -2.88 -37.35
N LEU A 1136 -34.01 -4.00 -36.88
CA LEU A 1136 -34.36 -4.21 -35.46
C LEU A 1136 -33.14 -4.54 -34.59
N LEU A 1137 -31.98 -4.83 -35.17
CA LEU A 1137 -30.70 -4.96 -34.45
C LEU A 1137 -30.02 -3.60 -34.20
N LEU A 1138 -30.44 -2.56 -34.92
CA LEU A 1138 -30.11 -1.17 -34.62
C LEU A 1138 -31.12 -0.67 -33.57
N LYS A 1139 -30.66 0.13 -32.60
CA LYS A 1139 -31.48 0.65 -31.48
C LYS A 1139 -32.69 1.51 -31.88
N LEU A 1140 -32.84 1.80 -33.17
CA LEU A 1140 -33.81 2.73 -33.75
C LEU A 1140 -34.93 2.02 -34.55
N GLY A 1141 -34.80 0.74 -34.88
CA GLY A 1141 -35.76 0.00 -35.71
C GLY A 1141 -35.80 0.39 -37.20
N ILE A 1142 -34.98 1.34 -37.65
CA ILE A 1142 -34.80 1.75 -39.06
C ILE A 1142 -33.42 1.31 -39.58
N SER A 1143 -33.30 1.04 -40.88
CA SER A 1143 -31.99 0.70 -41.47
C SER A 1143 -31.05 1.90 -41.49
N GLU A 1144 -29.75 1.63 -41.58
CA GLU A 1144 -28.74 2.72 -41.67
C GLU A 1144 -28.93 3.59 -42.93
N LYS A 1145 -29.43 3.01 -44.04
CA LYS A 1145 -29.81 3.78 -45.24
C LYS A 1145 -31.01 4.68 -44.99
N GLU A 1146 -32.04 4.19 -44.30
CA GLU A 1146 -33.21 5.01 -43.96
C GLU A 1146 -32.83 6.11 -42.97
N ARG A 1147 -31.99 5.82 -41.96
CA ARG A 1147 -31.41 6.82 -41.06
C ARG A 1147 -30.68 7.92 -41.84
N GLU A 1148 -29.80 7.56 -42.78
CA GLU A 1148 -29.13 8.54 -43.63
C GLU A 1148 -30.11 9.33 -44.51
N MET A 1149 -31.12 8.68 -45.08
CA MET A 1149 -32.12 9.35 -45.92
C MET A 1149 -33.00 10.31 -45.12
N ILE A 1150 -33.41 9.94 -43.90
CA ILE A 1150 -34.19 10.78 -42.99
C ILE A 1150 -33.35 11.99 -42.55
N VAL A 1151 -32.10 11.80 -42.13
CA VAL A 1151 -31.21 12.91 -41.75
C VAL A 1151 -30.93 13.83 -42.94
N LYS A 1152 -30.73 13.29 -44.15
CA LYS A 1152 -30.57 14.10 -45.39
C LYS A 1152 -31.85 14.82 -45.80
N ALA A 1153 -33.04 14.23 -45.60
CA ALA A 1153 -34.32 14.83 -45.97
C ALA A 1153 -34.78 15.92 -45.00
N MET A 1154 -34.50 15.76 -43.70
CA MET A 1154 -34.79 16.79 -42.69
C MET A 1154 -33.76 17.93 -42.68
N ALA A 1155 -32.56 17.70 -43.22
CA ALA A 1155 -31.50 18.69 -43.44
C ALA A 1155 -31.01 19.46 -42.19
N PHE A 1156 -31.34 19.00 -40.98
CA PHE A 1156 -30.87 19.61 -39.72
C PHE A 1156 -29.40 19.32 -39.44
N SER A 1157 -28.80 20.17 -38.60
CA SER A 1157 -27.44 19.96 -38.10
C SER A 1157 -27.40 18.88 -37.00
N ARG A 1158 -26.20 18.49 -36.54
CA ARG A 1158 -26.04 17.50 -35.47
C ARG A 1158 -26.51 18.06 -34.12
N GLY A 1159 -27.28 17.27 -33.38
CA GLY A 1159 -27.80 17.61 -32.05
C GLY A 1159 -29.30 17.96 -32.03
N HIS A 1160 -30.00 17.84 -33.15
CA HIS A 1160 -31.45 18.14 -33.26
C HIS A 1160 -32.36 16.94 -32.92
N TRP A 1161 -31.81 15.74 -32.75
CA TRP A 1161 -32.58 14.50 -32.52
C TRP A 1161 -32.61 14.10 -31.05
N PHE A 1162 -33.79 13.73 -30.55
CA PHE A 1162 -34.09 13.44 -29.15
C PHE A 1162 -34.98 12.19 -29.00
N LYS A 1163 -35.06 11.66 -27.79
CA LYS A 1163 -35.93 10.54 -27.40
C LYS A 1163 -36.80 10.92 -26.21
N CYS A 1164 -38.05 10.45 -26.23
CA CYS A 1164 -38.95 10.55 -25.08
C CYS A 1164 -38.56 9.58 -23.95
N PRO A 1165 -39.15 9.68 -22.73
CA PRO A 1165 -38.85 8.78 -21.60
C PRO A 1165 -39.14 7.28 -21.84
N LYS A 1166 -39.74 6.93 -22.99
CA LYS A 1166 -39.99 5.55 -23.45
C LYS A 1166 -39.17 5.14 -24.69
N GLY A 1167 -38.26 5.98 -25.16
CA GLY A 1167 -37.31 5.67 -26.24
C GLY A 1167 -37.76 6.02 -27.67
N HIS A 1168 -39.00 6.45 -27.91
CA HIS A 1168 -39.44 6.92 -29.23
C HIS A 1168 -38.75 8.22 -29.63
N VAL A 1169 -38.31 8.32 -30.88
CA VAL A 1169 -37.43 9.38 -31.41
C VAL A 1169 -38.24 10.53 -32.01
N TYR A 1170 -37.81 11.76 -31.77
CA TYR A 1170 -38.35 12.96 -32.41
C TYR A 1170 -37.21 13.96 -32.73
N ALA A 1171 -37.49 14.93 -33.61
CA ALA A 1171 -36.56 16.01 -33.92
C ALA A 1171 -37.11 17.36 -33.41
N ILE A 1172 -36.23 18.24 -32.97
CA ILE A 1172 -36.54 19.65 -32.71
C ILE A 1172 -35.98 20.48 -33.87
N GLY A 1173 -36.84 21.27 -34.50
CA GLY A 1173 -36.52 21.99 -35.74
C GLY A 1173 -35.62 23.21 -35.54
N GLU A 1174 -36.22 24.39 -35.70
CA GLU A 1174 -35.59 25.71 -35.96
C GLU A 1174 -34.17 25.92 -35.38
N CYS A 1175 -34.01 25.75 -34.06
CA CYS A 1175 -32.75 26.00 -33.36
C CYS A 1175 -32.17 24.77 -32.62
N GLY A 1176 -32.81 23.60 -32.74
CA GLY A 1176 -32.43 22.38 -32.03
C GLY A 1176 -32.54 22.43 -30.49
N GLY A 1177 -32.99 23.54 -29.91
CA GLY A 1177 -33.28 23.71 -28.48
C GLY A 1177 -34.77 23.67 -28.19
N ALA A 1178 -35.16 23.14 -27.03
CA ALA A 1178 -36.56 22.94 -26.67
C ALA A 1178 -37.28 24.26 -26.32
N SER A 1179 -38.06 24.80 -27.26
CA SER A 1179 -38.85 26.02 -27.11
C SER A 1179 -40.34 25.78 -26.82
N GLU A 1180 -40.87 24.61 -27.21
CA GLU A 1180 -42.28 24.21 -27.04
C GLU A 1180 -42.40 22.84 -26.35
N GLN A 1181 -43.39 22.69 -25.46
CA GLN A 1181 -43.81 21.43 -24.87
C GLN A 1181 -44.93 20.79 -25.72
N SER A 1182 -44.76 19.50 -26.06
CA SER A 1182 -45.74 18.73 -26.83
C SER A 1182 -45.89 17.30 -26.26
N ARG A 1183 -46.60 16.41 -26.96
CA ARG A 1183 -46.81 15.01 -26.55
C ARG A 1183 -46.38 14.05 -27.65
N CYS A 1184 -45.67 12.99 -27.26
CA CYS A 1184 -45.20 11.95 -28.17
C CYS A 1184 -46.39 11.24 -28.84
N PRO A 1185 -46.51 11.26 -30.19
CA PRO A 1185 -47.65 10.65 -30.89
C PRO A 1185 -47.85 9.15 -30.59
N GLU A 1186 -46.76 8.43 -30.32
CA GLU A 1186 -46.77 6.98 -30.11
C GLU A 1186 -47.11 6.56 -28.67
N CYS A 1187 -46.80 7.39 -27.67
CA CYS A 1187 -46.92 7.00 -26.26
C CYS A 1187 -47.49 8.05 -25.29
N ASN A 1188 -47.89 9.22 -25.82
CA ASN A 1188 -48.53 10.35 -25.13
C ASN A 1188 -47.74 10.99 -23.96
N ALA A 1189 -46.50 10.55 -23.74
CA ALA A 1189 -45.55 11.15 -22.80
C ALA A 1189 -45.20 12.59 -23.23
N PRO A 1190 -44.89 13.50 -22.28
CA PRO A 1190 -44.43 14.85 -22.62
C PRO A 1190 -43.08 14.81 -23.34
N ILE A 1191 -42.92 15.64 -24.37
CA ILE A 1191 -41.71 15.82 -25.16
C ILE A 1191 -41.46 17.30 -25.45
N GLY A 1192 -40.24 17.65 -25.85
CA GLY A 1192 -39.85 19.04 -26.01
C GLY A 1192 -39.46 19.65 -24.66
N GLY A 1193 -39.96 20.85 -24.36
CA GLY A 1193 -39.58 21.63 -23.17
C GLY A 1193 -39.72 23.13 -23.42
N VAL A 1194 -39.16 23.98 -22.54
CA VAL A 1194 -39.24 25.45 -22.68
C VAL A 1194 -37.90 26.13 -22.40
N SER A 1195 -37.69 27.32 -22.98
CA SER A 1195 -36.49 28.13 -22.80
C SER A 1195 -35.17 27.36 -23.08
N HIS A 1196 -35.18 26.56 -24.15
CA HIS A 1196 -34.11 25.65 -24.59
C HIS A 1196 -33.82 24.48 -23.63
N ARG A 1197 -34.52 24.36 -22.50
CA ARG A 1197 -34.41 23.26 -21.54
C ARG A 1197 -35.43 22.16 -21.86
N LEU A 1198 -34.94 20.95 -22.05
CA LEU A 1198 -35.76 19.75 -22.28
C LEU A 1198 -36.55 19.35 -21.03
N GLU A 1199 -37.75 18.79 -21.25
CA GLU A 1199 -38.58 18.22 -20.19
C GLU A 1199 -37.90 16.98 -19.56
N GLU A 1200 -38.16 16.76 -18.26
CA GLU A 1200 -37.49 15.73 -17.48
C GLU A 1200 -37.75 14.31 -18.03
N GLY A 1201 -36.66 13.57 -18.28
CA GLY A 1201 -36.68 12.24 -18.89
C GLY A 1201 -36.57 12.21 -20.42
N ASN A 1202 -36.47 13.35 -21.12
CA ASN A 1202 -36.05 13.37 -22.53
C ASN A 1202 -34.52 13.29 -22.65
N GLU A 1203 -34.04 12.50 -23.62
CA GLU A 1203 -32.60 12.28 -23.88
C GLU A 1203 -32.20 12.64 -25.31
N VAL A 1204 -30.90 12.84 -25.57
CA VAL A 1204 -30.36 13.05 -26.92
C VAL A 1204 -30.33 11.73 -27.70
N ALA A 1205 -30.74 11.74 -28.96
CA ALA A 1205 -30.69 10.58 -29.84
C ALA A 1205 -29.38 10.49 -30.63
N THR A 1206 -28.27 10.36 -29.90
CA THR A 1206 -26.90 10.19 -30.40
C THR A 1206 -26.78 9.17 -31.54
N GLU A 1207 -27.61 8.12 -31.53
CA GLU A 1207 -27.65 7.08 -32.56
C GLU A 1207 -28.24 7.52 -33.92
N MET A 1208 -28.95 8.66 -34.01
CA MET A 1208 -29.47 9.20 -35.28
C MET A 1208 -28.40 9.91 -36.11
N ASP A 1209 -27.63 10.81 -35.50
CA ASP A 1209 -26.75 11.77 -36.19
C ASP A 1209 -25.29 11.78 -35.68
N GLY A 1210 -25.00 11.07 -34.58
CA GLY A 1210 -23.70 11.00 -33.91
C GLY A 1210 -23.46 12.07 -32.83
N ALA A 1211 -24.45 12.92 -32.51
CA ALA A 1211 -24.29 14.01 -31.56
C ALA A 1211 -24.26 13.51 -30.11
N ARG A 1212 -23.18 13.79 -29.37
CA ARG A 1212 -23.07 13.43 -27.93
C ARG A 1212 -23.95 14.27 -27.01
N PHE A 1213 -24.40 15.43 -27.50
CA PHE A 1213 -25.17 16.41 -26.75
C PHE A 1213 -26.17 17.08 -27.71
N GLY A 1214 -27.27 17.63 -27.18
CA GLY A 1214 -28.24 18.39 -27.97
C GLY A 1214 -27.64 19.72 -28.45
N ALA A 1215 -28.09 20.20 -29.61
CA ALA A 1215 -27.50 21.35 -30.32
C ALA A 1215 -27.45 22.63 -29.47
N TYR A 1216 -28.35 22.77 -28.51
CA TYR A 1216 -28.47 23.94 -27.61
C TYR A 1216 -28.14 23.63 -26.14
N SER A 1217 -27.25 22.68 -25.88
CA SER A 1217 -26.78 22.35 -24.53
C SER A 1217 -25.49 23.11 -24.16
N GLU A 1218 -25.26 23.39 -22.88
CA GLU A 1218 -24.02 24.04 -22.41
C GLU A 1218 -22.76 23.28 -22.87
N ALA A 1219 -22.81 21.94 -22.86
CA ALA A 1219 -21.73 21.08 -23.34
C ALA A 1219 -21.51 21.13 -24.87
N ALA A 1220 -22.57 21.38 -25.66
CA ALA A 1220 -22.43 21.64 -27.09
C ALA A 1220 -21.86 23.06 -27.34
N ASN A 1221 -22.31 24.07 -26.59
CA ASN A 1221 -21.81 25.44 -26.71
C ASN A 1221 -20.30 25.51 -26.37
N LEU A 1222 -19.87 24.85 -25.29
CA LEU A 1222 -18.45 24.68 -24.92
C LEU A 1222 -17.63 23.90 -25.96
N LEU A 1223 -18.26 23.09 -26.82
CA LEU A 1223 -17.60 22.43 -27.95
C LEU A 1223 -17.57 23.30 -29.21
N PHE A 1224 -18.57 24.15 -29.45
CA PHE A 1224 -18.63 25.07 -30.58
C PHE A 1224 -17.73 26.31 -30.39
N GLU A 1225 -17.48 26.76 -29.16
CA GLU A 1225 -16.36 27.69 -28.89
C GLU A 1225 -14.98 27.06 -29.17
N GLY A 1226 -14.92 25.72 -29.24
CA GLY A 1226 -13.68 24.97 -29.52
C GLY A 1226 -13.24 25.02 -30.99
N LEU A 1227 -14.17 25.02 -31.95
CA LEU A 1227 -13.89 25.08 -33.39
C LEU A 1227 -15.05 25.68 -34.19
N ASN A 1228 -14.80 26.83 -34.82
CA ASN A 1228 -15.12 27.13 -36.23
C ASN A 1228 -14.41 28.45 -36.65
N LEU A 1229 -13.83 28.60 -37.86
CA LEU A 1229 -13.49 27.55 -38.84
C LEU A 1229 -12.03 27.68 -39.37
N ASP A 1230 -11.61 28.19 -40.53
CA ASP A 1230 -12.25 28.73 -41.75
C ASP A 1230 -11.32 28.51 -42.99
N ASP A 1231 -11.83 28.79 -44.18
CA ASP A 1231 -11.26 28.67 -45.54
C ASP A 1231 -9.85 29.32 -45.75
N ASP A 1232 -8.95 28.82 -46.61
CA ASP A 1232 -9.09 28.90 -48.08
C ASP A 1232 -8.18 27.92 -48.88
N LEU A 1233 -8.81 27.25 -49.86
CA LEU A 1233 -8.32 26.82 -51.19
C LEU A 1233 -6.80 26.51 -51.43
N TRP A 1234 -6.45 25.21 -51.50
CA TRP A 1234 -5.89 24.50 -52.69
C TRP A 1234 -5.60 23.02 -52.40
#